data_AF-A0A1H6FAU5-F1
#
_entry.id   AF-A0A1H6FAU5-F1
#
_cell.length_a   1.000
_cell.length_b   1.000
_cell.length_c   1.000
_cell.angle_alpha   90.00
_cell.angle_beta   90.00
_cell.angle_gamma   90.00
#
_symmetry.space_group_name_H-M   'P 1'
#
loop_
_entity.id
_entity.type
_entity.pdbx_description
1 polymer ?
#
loop_
_entity_poly.entity_id
_entity_poly.type
_entity_poly.pdbx_seq_one_letter_code
_entity_poly.pdbx_strand_id
1 'polypeptide(L)'
;MKYRNRLSGEVREDLTGILLAGLWQAQGKDPSVSIQLQGYALLQDAQHKCLPGELETQSIRLIAKKLEEFSSNNNTWLDWNEVSPLVPNISEQGEKQDLERFLLSEDSLHLHHLQQVCALPHTHLRTEAERVHVSRARRVDKNAVTYLAAHTKDWEKRTLWGVQPRHILAKIRYEMWDIYENRVAARLIDHLLVYLNRRISKLQKIIDTLVKLTNYDVSGYYRLQRRIYTLWGGPKQDKQQDKQAEEYTRNTLAELQKLKYQLLGMMGSVLYKQVPRLARVANQLTMTNILLNDPYYRSVGVLWQEWMRHGAEKSKITQAQYQDLCQGFNQFCLLLVVRAFAQLAYEPVDDSLETPLDETNVLVLKGWHGQIDLEIQKSGILQLIENDNNKPVVRLRILPLLASLSTQSLKLQQQAYLELAASLVKPEAAPPLTLILYPGESNDHLSLCLHSLPHESEGLFENLGLMPVSPWEIASVEQVAYALRRALMAPFLLHYPPKIELNKLLEADAAIPNWLKKADPQSKKWCVIQPVADYEVMPWLQKQRSKPEQEIKRLKQEINQEYDKNRNSKKHNYLKKTYQDHWETLKAWDSFKQQQKQAQSYFQHLLKCPVCSVDNINNSGSFTLRDKNTFSCKCSTCKSEWALRLDEQGERYPLLLPEGLSSTEKENTRQQWGMDIL
;
A
#
# COMPACT_ATOMS: atom_id res chain seq x y z
N MET A 1 11.46 -22.26 -12.64
CA MET A 1 11.32 -20.80 -12.81
C MET A 1 12.26 -20.15 -11.82
N LYS A 2 13.09 -19.19 -12.20
CA LYS A 2 13.97 -18.48 -11.25
C LYS A 2 13.22 -17.27 -10.69
N TYR A 3 13.41 -16.96 -9.42
CA TYR A 3 12.80 -15.82 -8.74
C TYR A 3 13.89 -14.92 -8.21
N ARG A 4 13.78 -13.61 -8.44
CA ARG A 4 14.72 -12.61 -7.95
C ARG A 4 14.06 -11.80 -6.84
N ASN A 5 14.70 -11.74 -5.67
CA ASN A 5 14.30 -10.84 -4.59
C ASN A 5 14.46 -9.38 -5.06
N ARG A 6 13.39 -8.60 -4.93
CA ARG A 6 13.29 -7.22 -5.43
C ARG A 6 14.24 -6.26 -4.70
N LEU A 7 14.58 -6.54 -3.43
CA LEU A 7 15.48 -5.71 -2.61
C LEU A 7 16.93 -6.20 -2.66
N SER A 8 17.18 -7.46 -2.29
CA SER A 8 18.55 -7.99 -2.17
C SER A 8 19.16 -8.29 -3.54
N GLY A 9 18.33 -8.64 -4.53
CA GLY A 9 18.74 -9.15 -5.83
C GLY A 9 19.09 -10.64 -5.82
N GLU A 10 18.95 -11.33 -4.68
CA GLU A 10 19.16 -12.77 -4.53
C GLU A 10 18.24 -13.54 -5.48
N VAL A 11 18.76 -14.60 -6.11
CA VAL A 11 18.00 -15.44 -7.03
C VAL A 11 17.79 -16.82 -6.41
N ARG A 12 16.54 -17.29 -6.40
CA ARG A 12 16.14 -18.63 -5.91
C ARG A 12 15.32 -19.39 -6.95
N GLU A 13 15.34 -20.71 -6.87
CA GLU A 13 14.56 -21.58 -7.77
C GLU A 13 13.25 -22.08 -7.12
N ASP A 14 13.16 -21.98 -5.79
CA ASP A 14 11.98 -22.35 -5.01
C ASP A 14 11.66 -21.28 -3.96
N LEU A 15 10.37 -21.03 -3.73
CA LEU A 15 9.83 -20.10 -2.74
C LEU A 15 9.14 -20.83 -1.58
N THR A 16 9.27 -22.16 -1.45
CA THR A 16 8.69 -22.91 -0.34
C THR A 16 9.14 -22.36 1.02
N GLY A 17 8.16 -22.07 1.89
CA GLY A 17 8.41 -21.51 3.22
C GLY A 17 8.66 -20.00 3.28
N ILE A 18 8.63 -19.29 2.15
CA ILE A 18 8.76 -17.83 2.10
C ILE A 18 7.40 -17.18 2.40
N LEU A 19 7.39 -16.26 3.37
CA LEU A 19 6.17 -15.59 3.81
C LEU A 19 5.75 -14.46 2.86
N LEU A 20 6.73 -13.77 2.28
CA LEU A 20 6.54 -12.57 1.46
C LEU A 20 6.76 -12.83 -0.03
N ALA A 21 5.87 -13.60 -0.65
CA ALA A 21 5.96 -13.92 -2.08
C ALA A 21 6.01 -12.66 -2.98
N GLY A 22 5.33 -11.56 -2.61
CA GLY A 22 5.36 -10.29 -3.34
C GLY A 22 6.74 -9.58 -3.35
N LEU A 23 7.69 -10.04 -2.53
CA LEU A 23 9.08 -9.59 -2.53
C LEU A 23 9.89 -10.22 -3.67
N TRP A 24 9.38 -11.27 -4.31
CA TRP A 24 10.09 -12.06 -5.31
C TRP A 24 9.43 -11.91 -6.68
N GLN A 25 10.24 -11.60 -7.70
CA GLN A 25 9.80 -11.44 -9.08
C GLN A 25 10.29 -12.61 -9.93
N ALA A 26 9.40 -13.22 -10.71
CA ALA A 26 9.77 -14.33 -11.58
C ALA A 26 10.63 -13.87 -12.78
N GLN A 27 11.63 -14.67 -13.14
CA GLN A 27 12.53 -14.47 -14.28
C GLN A 27 12.28 -15.53 -15.35
N GLY A 28 11.83 -15.11 -16.54
CA GLY A 28 11.68 -15.95 -17.73
C GLY A 28 10.42 -15.65 -18.56
N LYS A 29 10.54 -15.71 -19.90
CA LYS A 29 9.41 -15.63 -20.84
C LYS A 29 8.76 -17.01 -20.96
N ASP A 30 7.66 -17.23 -20.24
CA ASP A 30 6.42 -17.83 -20.76
C ASP A 30 5.37 -17.90 -19.63
N PRO A 31 4.28 -17.12 -19.68
CA PRO A 31 3.18 -17.18 -18.71
C PRO A 31 2.29 -18.42 -18.88
N SER A 32 2.52 -19.23 -19.92
CA SER A 32 1.69 -20.36 -20.36
C SER A 32 2.10 -21.72 -19.77
N VAL A 33 3.27 -21.83 -19.13
CA VAL A 33 3.70 -23.11 -18.54
C VAL A 33 3.01 -23.31 -17.19
N SER A 34 1.87 -23.99 -17.21
CA SER A 34 1.27 -24.61 -16.03
C SER A 34 2.21 -25.69 -15.51
N ILE A 35 3.18 -25.30 -14.68
CA ILE A 35 4.08 -26.26 -14.03
C ILE A 35 3.24 -27.03 -13.00
N GLN A 36 2.79 -28.23 -13.33
CA GLN A 36 2.32 -29.20 -12.34
C GLN A 36 3.53 -29.67 -11.54
N LEU A 37 3.79 -29.07 -10.36
CA LEU A 37 4.75 -29.61 -9.42
C LEU A 37 4.07 -29.89 -8.07
N GLN A 38 4.36 -31.04 -7.49
CA GLN A 38 3.75 -31.54 -6.26
C GLN A 38 4.04 -30.67 -5.00
N GLY A 39 4.83 -29.59 -5.12
CA GLY A 39 4.99 -28.55 -4.09
C GLY A 39 3.90 -27.45 -4.08
N TYR A 40 2.98 -27.45 -5.05
CA TYR A 40 1.94 -26.41 -5.22
C TYR A 40 0.92 -26.35 -4.07
N ALA A 41 0.72 -27.42 -3.31
CA ALA A 41 -0.31 -27.47 -2.26
C ALA A 41 0.06 -26.61 -1.03
N LEU A 42 1.34 -26.53 -0.66
CA LEU A 42 1.80 -25.77 0.51
C LEU A 42 2.04 -24.28 0.20
N LEU A 43 2.49 -23.96 -1.03
CA LEU A 43 2.58 -22.58 -1.52
C LEU A 43 1.21 -21.92 -1.62
N GLN A 44 0.17 -22.66 -2.03
CA GLN A 44 -1.21 -22.16 -2.10
C GLN A 44 -1.75 -21.82 -0.70
N ASP A 45 -1.51 -22.63 0.31
CA ASP A 45 -2.00 -22.35 1.67
C ASP A 45 -1.31 -21.16 2.33
N ALA A 46 -0.04 -20.89 2.01
CA ALA A 46 0.68 -19.70 2.50
C ALA A 46 0.32 -18.43 1.69
N GLN A 47 0.30 -18.52 0.36
CA GLN A 47 -0.06 -17.39 -0.52
C GLN A 47 -1.52 -16.97 -0.35
N HIS A 48 -2.47 -17.90 -0.18
CA HIS A 48 -3.87 -17.56 0.12
C HIS A 48 -4.03 -16.90 1.50
N LYS A 49 -3.16 -17.19 2.48
CA LYS A 49 -3.19 -16.55 3.80
C LYS A 49 -2.56 -15.16 3.80
N CYS A 50 -1.62 -14.89 2.89
CA CYS A 50 -0.95 -13.60 2.74
C CYS A 50 -1.60 -12.67 1.71
N LEU A 51 -2.62 -13.12 0.97
CA LEU A 51 -3.30 -12.28 -0.01
C LEU A 51 -4.26 -11.29 0.68
N PRO A 52 -4.41 -10.09 0.13
CA PRO A 52 -5.43 -9.14 0.59
C PRO A 52 -6.82 -9.73 0.41
N GLY A 53 -7.80 -9.15 1.11
CA GLY A 53 -9.20 -9.54 0.94
C GLY A 53 -9.64 -9.50 -0.53
N GLU A 54 -10.60 -10.35 -0.90
CA GLU A 54 -11.09 -10.47 -2.29
C GLU A 54 -11.53 -9.11 -2.87
N LEU A 55 -12.15 -8.26 -2.04
CA LEU A 55 -12.61 -6.93 -2.42
C LEU A 55 -11.47 -5.98 -2.80
N GLU A 56 -10.40 -6.00 -2.02
CA GLU A 56 -9.22 -5.18 -2.27
C GLU A 56 -8.49 -5.66 -3.52
N THR A 57 -8.32 -6.97 -3.65
CA THR A 57 -7.75 -7.62 -4.83
C THR A 57 -8.51 -7.26 -6.12
N GLN A 58 -9.85 -7.30 -6.08
CA GLN A 58 -10.68 -6.90 -7.22
C GLN A 58 -10.53 -5.41 -7.55
N SER A 59 -10.45 -4.55 -6.53
CA SER A 59 -10.34 -3.10 -6.71
C SER A 59 -8.99 -2.70 -7.30
N ILE A 60 -7.90 -3.31 -6.83
CA ILE A 60 -6.55 -3.14 -7.39
C ILE A 60 -6.55 -3.53 -8.87
N ARG A 61 -7.17 -4.65 -9.24
CA ARG A 61 -7.28 -5.09 -10.64
C ARG A 61 -8.08 -4.13 -11.51
N LEU A 62 -9.17 -3.56 -10.99
CA LEU A 62 -9.98 -2.59 -11.73
C LEU A 62 -9.19 -1.30 -12.01
N ILE A 63 -8.46 -0.79 -11.01
CA ILE A 63 -7.61 0.40 -11.18
C ILE A 63 -6.46 0.09 -12.15
N ALA A 64 -5.78 -1.05 -12.00
CA ALA A 64 -4.71 -1.49 -12.89
C ALA A 64 -5.18 -1.55 -14.35
N LYS A 65 -6.33 -2.19 -14.61
CA LYS A 65 -6.91 -2.26 -15.95
C LYS A 65 -7.21 -0.88 -16.52
N LYS A 66 -7.74 0.04 -15.71
CA LYS A 66 -7.98 1.43 -16.12
C LYS A 66 -6.68 2.15 -16.46
N LEU A 67 -5.59 1.90 -15.73
CA LEU A 67 -4.27 2.47 -16.03
C LEU A 67 -3.65 1.87 -17.32
N GLU A 68 -3.86 0.58 -17.58
CA GLU A 68 -3.42 -0.07 -18.82
C GLU A 68 -4.07 0.53 -20.08
N GLU A 69 -5.31 1.03 -19.98
CA GLU A 69 -5.96 1.75 -21.08
C GLU A 69 -5.18 3.01 -21.46
N PHE A 70 -4.56 3.71 -20.49
CA PHE A 70 -3.69 4.87 -20.73
C PHE A 70 -2.28 4.52 -21.17
N SER A 71 -1.76 3.34 -20.83
CA SER A 71 -0.48 2.86 -21.36
C SER A 71 -0.45 2.79 -22.90
N SER A 72 -1.63 2.75 -23.54
CA SER A 72 -1.77 2.78 -25.00
C SER A 72 -1.74 4.21 -25.59
N ASN A 73 -1.95 5.24 -24.76
CA ASN A 73 -2.04 6.66 -25.13
C ASN A 73 -0.97 7.47 -24.37
N ASN A 74 0.29 7.39 -24.79
CA ASN A 74 1.45 8.16 -24.30
C ASN A 74 1.83 8.04 -22.81
N ASN A 75 0.99 7.49 -21.92
CA ASN A 75 1.31 7.12 -20.54
C ASN A 75 1.97 8.26 -19.72
N THR A 76 1.47 9.49 -19.83
CA THR A 76 2.13 10.70 -19.31
C THR A 76 1.73 11.03 -17.87
N TRP A 77 2.47 11.92 -17.22
CA TRP A 77 2.16 12.38 -15.85
C TRP A 77 0.71 12.88 -15.70
N LEU A 78 0.22 13.58 -16.73
CA LEU A 78 -1.13 14.14 -16.72
C LEU A 78 -2.20 13.05 -16.75
N ASP A 79 -2.01 12.02 -17.58
CA ASP A 79 -2.94 10.87 -17.67
C ASP A 79 -3.09 10.18 -16.30
N TRP A 80 -1.97 9.94 -15.62
CA TRP A 80 -1.97 9.35 -14.28
C TRP A 80 -2.67 10.24 -13.26
N ASN A 81 -2.50 11.57 -13.35
CA ASN A 81 -3.15 12.51 -12.45
C ASN A 81 -4.66 12.67 -12.73
N GLU A 82 -5.18 12.23 -13.87
CA GLU A 82 -6.63 12.18 -14.11
C GLU A 82 -7.29 10.98 -13.41
N VAL A 83 -6.56 9.88 -13.23
CA VAL A 83 -7.11 8.65 -12.63
C VAL A 83 -7.33 8.82 -11.12
N SER A 84 -8.55 8.57 -10.65
CA SER A 84 -8.84 8.50 -9.22
C SER A 84 -8.18 7.25 -8.61
N PRO A 85 -7.43 7.36 -7.50
CA PRO A 85 -6.86 6.21 -6.79
C PRO A 85 -7.92 5.43 -5.99
N LEU A 86 -9.17 5.87 -6.00
CA LEU A 86 -10.25 5.26 -5.23
C LEU A 86 -11.07 4.36 -6.12
N VAL A 87 -11.83 3.44 -5.49
CA VAL A 87 -12.60 2.45 -6.24
C VAL A 87 -13.53 3.12 -7.25
N PRO A 88 -13.45 2.77 -8.54
CA PRO A 88 -14.34 3.34 -9.53
C PRO A 88 -15.78 2.84 -9.32
N ASN A 89 -16.75 3.71 -9.63
CA ASN A 89 -18.17 3.40 -9.67
C ASN A 89 -18.71 2.74 -8.39
N ILE A 90 -18.33 3.25 -7.20
CA ILE A 90 -18.78 2.71 -5.90
C ILE A 90 -20.31 2.56 -5.84
N SER A 91 -21.04 3.54 -6.39
CA SER A 91 -22.50 3.53 -6.45
C SER A 91 -23.04 2.32 -7.21
N GLU A 92 -22.50 2.01 -8.39
CA GLU A 92 -22.89 0.84 -9.19
C GLU A 92 -22.54 -0.47 -8.49
N GLN A 93 -21.44 -0.51 -7.70
CA GLN A 93 -21.08 -1.70 -6.94
C GLN A 93 -22.05 -2.01 -5.78
N GLY A 94 -22.82 -1.01 -5.33
CA GLY A 94 -23.92 -1.16 -4.39
C GLY A 94 -25.15 -1.82 -4.99
N GLU A 95 -25.24 -1.92 -6.32
CA GLU A 95 -26.42 -2.45 -7.01
C GLU A 95 -26.58 -3.96 -6.89
N LYS A 96 -27.82 -4.43 -7.00
CA LYS A 96 -28.11 -5.86 -7.02
C LYS A 96 -27.41 -6.54 -8.20
N GLN A 97 -26.62 -7.56 -7.92
CA GLN A 97 -26.00 -8.38 -8.96
C GLN A 97 -27.02 -9.29 -9.65
N ASP A 98 -26.68 -9.86 -10.78
CA ASP A 98 -27.59 -10.72 -11.56
C ASP A 98 -28.11 -11.92 -10.75
N LEU A 99 -27.24 -12.56 -9.96
CA LEU A 99 -27.65 -13.64 -9.05
C LEU A 99 -28.62 -13.15 -7.96
N GLU A 100 -28.41 -11.96 -7.42
CA GLU A 100 -29.27 -11.37 -6.39
C GLU A 100 -30.63 -11.00 -6.97
N ARG A 101 -30.65 -10.38 -8.16
CA ARG A 101 -31.87 -10.11 -8.92
C ARG A 101 -32.65 -11.39 -9.20
N PHE A 102 -31.95 -12.46 -9.60
CA PHE A 102 -32.55 -13.77 -9.85
C PHE A 102 -33.07 -14.45 -8.59
N LEU A 103 -32.41 -14.28 -7.44
CA LEU A 103 -32.88 -14.85 -6.17
C LEU A 103 -34.05 -14.07 -5.58
N LEU A 104 -34.09 -12.75 -5.80
CA LEU A 104 -35.08 -11.84 -5.25
C LEU A 104 -36.25 -11.55 -6.20
N SER A 105 -36.22 -12.04 -7.44
CA SER A 105 -37.32 -11.83 -8.38
C SER A 105 -38.60 -12.50 -7.86
N GLU A 106 -39.67 -11.70 -7.77
CA GLU A 106 -40.98 -12.16 -7.30
C GLU A 106 -41.57 -13.26 -8.20
N ASP A 107 -41.24 -13.23 -9.49
CA ASP A 107 -41.70 -14.21 -10.49
C ASP A 107 -41.04 -15.59 -10.35
N SER A 108 -39.89 -15.65 -9.70
CA SER A 108 -39.06 -16.85 -9.64
C SER A 108 -39.22 -17.54 -8.28
N LEU A 109 -40.24 -18.39 -8.13
CA LEU A 109 -40.51 -19.20 -6.93
C LEU A 109 -39.39 -20.20 -6.56
N HIS A 110 -38.17 -20.02 -7.07
CA HIS A 110 -37.05 -20.94 -6.90
C HIS A 110 -36.60 -21.09 -5.44
N LEU A 111 -36.58 -20.02 -4.64
CA LEU A 111 -36.28 -20.11 -3.21
C LEU A 111 -37.36 -20.89 -2.44
N HIS A 112 -38.63 -20.70 -2.82
CA HIS A 112 -39.73 -21.47 -2.25
C HIS A 112 -39.59 -22.96 -2.60
N HIS A 113 -39.24 -23.28 -3.84
CA HIS A 113 -38.99 -24.65 -4.27
C HIS A 113 -37.79 -25.28 -3.54
N LEU A 114 -36.71 -24.53 -3.33
CA LEU A 114 -35.57 -24.99 -2.53
C LEU A 114 -35.99 -25.28 -1.07
N GLN A 115 -36.79 -24.40 -0.47
CA GLN A 115 -37.34 -24.62 0.88
C GLN A 115 -38.21 -25.87 0.94
N GLN A 116 -39.02 -26.13 -0.09
CA GLN A 116 -39.86 -27.31 -0.18
C GLN A 116 -39.05 -28.59 -0.30
N VAL A 117 -38.01 -28.62 -1.14
CA VAL A 117 -37.06 -29.75 -1.23
C VAL A 117 -36.38 -30.00 0.12
N CYS A 118 -36.04 -28.95 0.86
CA CYS A 118 -35.41 -29.09 2.18
C CYS A 118 -36.37 -29.68 3.23
N ALA A 119 -37.64 -29.27 3.20
CA ALA A 119 -38.67 -29.76 4.11
C ALA A 119 -39.11 -31.19 3.80
N LEU A 120 -39.29 -31.50 2.51
CA LEU A 120 -39.83 -32.77 2.01
C LEU A 120 -38.92 -33.33 0.90
N PRO A 121 -37.72 -33.82 1.26
CA PRO A 121 -36.78 -34.32 0.27
C PRO A 121 -37.22 -35.69 -0.27
N HIS A 122 -36.88 -35.95 -1.52
CA HIS A 122 -37.06 -37.26 -2.13
C HIS A 122 -36.11 -38.28 -1.50
N THR A 123 -36.59 -39.49 -1.25
CA THR A 123 -35.79 -40.58 -0.67
C THR A 123 -35.84 -41.82 -1.57
N HIS A 124 -34.72 -42.53 -1.66
CA HIS A 124 -34.70 -43.83 -2.34
C HIS A 124 -34.86 -44.96 -1.32
N LEU A 125 -35.60 -46.01 -1.68
CA LEU A 125 -35.72 -47.20 -0.85
C LEU A 125 -34.56 -48.15 -1.13
N ARG A 126 -33.66 -48.33 -0.15
CA ARG A 126 -32.61 -49.36 -0.19
C ARG A 126 -33.07 -50.58 0.58
N THR A 127 -32.90 -51.76 0.01
CA THR A 127 -33.22 -53.02 0.71
C THR A 127 -31.93 -53.74 1.08
N GLU A 128 -31.76 -54.08 2.34
CA GLU A 128 -30.61 -54.82 2.85
C GLU A 128 -31.04 -56.09 3.56
N ALA A 129 -30.19 -57.13 3.50
CA ALA A 129 -30.42 -58.38 4.21
C ALA A 129 -29.75 -58.27 5.59
N GLU A 130 -30.56 -58.19 6.63
CA GLU A 130 -30.09 -58.10 8.01
C GLU A 130 -30.51 -59.31 8.83
N ARG A 131 -29.65 -59.70 9.78
CA ARG A 131 -29.95 -60.75 10.74
C ARG A 131 -30.86 -60.19 11.83
N VAL A 132 -32.11 -60.64 11.84
CA VAL A 132 -33.10 -60.23 12.84
C VAL A 132 -33.68 -61.44 13.55
N HIS A 133 -34.24 -61.23 14.74
CA HIS A 133 -35.01 -62.27 15.41
C HIS A 133 -36.20 -62.68 14.53
N VAL A 134 -36.52 -63.97 14.49
CA VAL A 134 -37.54 -64.51 13.58
C VAL A 134 -38.91 -63.84 13.77
N SER A 135 -39.27 -63.46 14.99
CA SER A 135 -40.50 -62.72 15.28
C SER A 135 -40.56 -61.31 14.68
N ARG A 136 -39.41 -60.70 14.35
CA ARG A 136 -39.31 -59.38 13.70
C ARG A 136 -39.18 -59.47 12.17
N ALA A 137 -38.97 -60.66 11.62
CA ALA A 137 -38.78 -60.86 10.20
C ALA A 137 -40.13 -60.79 9.44
N ARG A 138 -40.36 -59.70 8.69
CA ARG A 138 -41.54 -59.60 7.81
C ARG A 138 -41.35 -60.24 6.43
N ARG A 139 -40.15 -60.14 5.86
CA ARG A 139 -39.80 -60.73 4.56
C ARG A 139 -38.44 -61.38 4.65
N VAL A 140 -38.37 -62.66 4.33
CA VAL A 140 -37.14 -63.46 4.39
C VAL A 140 -36.28 -63.16 3.16
N ASP A 141 -34.97 -63.07 3.36
CA ASP A 141 -34.04 -62.91 2.24
C ASP A 141 -33.90 -64.21 1.43
N LYS A 142 -33.62 -64.10 0.13
CA LYS A 142 -33.43 -65.26 -0.74
C LYS A 142 -32.26 -66.15 -0.29
N ASN A 143 -31.25 -65.56 0.34
CA ASN A 143 -30.07 -66.26 0.84
C ASN A 143 -30.24 -66.74 2.30
N ALA A 144 -31.42 -66.55 2.91
CA ALA A 144 -31.62 -66.85 4.32
C ALA A 144 -31.41 -68.33 4.65
N VAL A 145 -31.88 -69.25 3.79
CA VAL A 145 -31.72 -70.70 3.99
C VAL A 145 -30.23 -71.09 3.94
N THR A 146 -29.49 -70.58 2.95
CA THR A 146 -28.06 -70.82 2.79
C THR A 146 -27.27 -70.26 3.98
N TYR A 147 -27.60 -69.04 4.42
CA TYR A 147 -26.98 -68.43 5.60
C TYR A 147 -27.27 -69.25 6.87
N LEU A 148 -28.51 -69.69 7.05
CA LEU A 148 -28.92 -70.48 8.21
C LEU A 148 -28.20 -71.82 8.27
N ALA A 149 -28.02 -72.48 7.12
CA ALA A 149 -27.28 -73.73 7.03
C ALA A 149 -25.81 -73.57 7.44
N ALA A 150 -25.19 -72.44 7.09
CA ALA A 150 -23.81 -72.12 7.46
C ALA A 150 -23.65 -71.64 8.92
N HIS A 151 -24.69 -71.06 9.52
CA HIS A 151 -24.61 -70.43 10.85
C HIS A 151 -25.50 -71.14 11.88
N THR A 152 -25.02 -72.29 12.36
CA THR A 152 -25.70 -73.13 13.38
C THR A 152 -25.95 -72.41 14.70
N LYS A 153 -25.23 -71.32 14.99
CA LYS A 153 -25.43 -70.45 16.16
C LYS A 153 -26.76 -69.70 16.14
N ASP A 154 -27.40 -69.59 14.98
CA ASP A 154 -28.69 -68.92 14.81
C ASP A 154 -29.89 -69.85 14.95
N TRP A 155 -29.64 -71.10 15.34
CA TRP A 155 -30.67 -72.10 15.54
C TRP A 155 -31.21 -72.01 16.97
N GLU A 156 -32.52 -72.05 17.14
CA GLU A 156 -33.15 -72.17 18.45
C GLU A 156 -33.21 -73.64 18.88
N LYS A 157 -33.68 -74.50 17.97
CA LYS A 157 -33.72 -75.96 18.18
C LYS A 157 -33.64 -76.71 16.85
N ARG A 158 -33.08 -77.92 16.90
CA ARG A 158 -33.12 -78.88 15.79
C ARG A 158 -34.34 -79.77 15.96
N THR A 159 -35.09 -79.97 14.89
CA THR A 159 -36.25 -80.87 14.83
C THR A 159 -35.98 -81.97 13.80
N LEU A 160 -36.72 -83.07 13.86
CA LEU A 160 -36.58 -84.18 12.91
C LEU A 160 -36.82 -83.75 11.45
N TRP A 161 -37.54 -82.65 11.25
CA TRP A 161 -37.97 -82.13 9.94
C TRP A 161 -37.17 -80.90 9.48
N GLY A 162 -36.16 -80.48 10.25
CA GLY A 162 -35.34 -79.31 9.93
C GLY A 162 -34.96 -78.49 11.16
N VAL A 163 -34.58 -77.24 10.92
CA VAL A 163 -34.08 -76.34 11.96
C VAL A 163 -35.11 -75.27 12.25
N GLN A 164 -35.43 -75.04 13.54
CA GLN A 164 -36.15 -73.85 13.96
C GLN A 164 -35.14 -72.73 14.22
N PRO A 165 -35.16 -71.64 13.42
CA PRO A 165 -34.25 -70.52 13.61
C PRO A 165 -34.66 -69.64 14.79
N ARG A 166 -33.67 -69.10 15.52
CA ARG A 166 -33.84 -67.99 16.47
C ARG A 166 -33.70 -66.64 15.76
N HIS A 167 -32.74 -66.56 14.85
CA HIS A 167 -32.51 -65.40 13.98
C HIS A 167 -32.51 -65.83 12.52
N ILE A 168 -32.99 -64.96 11.63
CA ILE A 168 -33.03 -65.20 10.19
C ILE A 168 -32.64 -63.94 9.44
N LEU A 169 -32.04 -64.10 8.25
CA LEU A 169 -31.82 -62.97 7.35
C LEU A 169 -33.17 -62.51 6.80
N ALA A 170 -33.52 -61.27 7.11
CA ALA A 170 -34.71 -60.60 6.60
C ALA A 170 -34.32 -59.40 5.73
N LYS A 171 -35.15 -59.12 4.72
CA LYS A 171 -35.04 -57.91 3.91
C LYS A 171 -35.67 -56.74 4.65
N ILE A 172 -34.84 -55.83 5.13
CA ILE A 172 -35.26 -54.57 5.72
C ILE A 172 -35.15 -53.47 4.67
N ARG A 173 -36.14 -52.58 4.65
CA ARG A 173 -36.17 -51.42 3.76
C ARG A 173 -35.75 -50.20 4.57
N TYR A 174 -34.72 -49.52 4.10
CA TYR A 174 -34.23 -48.27 4.63
C TYR A 174 -34.51 -47.14 3.66
N GLU A 175 -34.84 -45.97 4.21
CA GLU A 175 -34.90 -44.73 3.45
C GLU A 175 -33.49 -44.16 3.31
N MET A 176 -33.04 -44.05 2.06
CA MET A 176 -31.78 -43.41 1.70
C MET A 176 -32.04 -41.93 1.42
N TRP A 177 -31.62 -41.10 2.37
CA TRP A 177 -31.69 -39.65 2.27
C TRP A 177 -30.50 -39.06 1.49
N ASP A 178 -29.35 -39.73 1.49
CA ASP A 178 -28.11 -39.27 0.83
C ASP A 178 -28.08 -39.60 -0.67
N ILE A 179 -29.12 -39.18 -1.41
CA ILE A 179 -29.13 -39.23 -2.87
C ILE A 179 -28.40 -38.01 -3.46
N TYR A 180 -27.97 -38.09 -4.72
CA TYR A 180 -27.20 -37.03 -5.38
C TYR A 180 -27.92 -35.67 -5.34
N GLU A 181 -29.21 -35.66 -5.64
CA GLU A 181 -30.04 -34.47 -5.74
C GLU A 181 -30.25 -33.78 -4.38
N ASN A 182 -30.35 -34.58 -3.32
CA ASN A 182 -30.42 -34.12 -1.94
C ASN A 182 -29.10 -33.48 -1.51
N ARG A 183 -27.96 -34.06 -1.92
CA ARG A 183 -26.65 -33.45 -1.73
C ARG A 183 -26.53 -32.13 -2.49
N VAL A 184 -26.98 -32.08 -3.74
CA VAL A 184 -27.01 -30.85 -4.56
C VAL A 184 -27.79 -29.75 -3.83
N ALA A 185 -29.02 -30.01 -3.40
CA ALA A 185 -29.85 -29.01 -2.70
C ALA A 185 -29.20 -28.54 -1.39
N ALA A 186 -28.67 -29.47 -0.58
CA ALA A 186 -28.02 -29.12 0.68
C ALA A 186 -26.71 -28.33 0.47
N ARG A 187 -25.88 -28.69 -0.52
CA ARG A 187 -24.64 -27.98 -0.84
C ARG A 187 -24.90 -26.62 -1.49
N LEU A 188 -25.99 -26.48 -2.25
CA LEU A 188 -26.39 -25.19 -2.82
C LEU A 188 -26.61 -24.15 -1.73
N ILE A 189 -27.25 -24.53 -0.61
CA ILE A 189 -27.43 -23.63 0.55
C ILE A 189 -26.08 -23.16 1.08
N ASP A 190 -25.12 -24.07 1.26
CA ASP A 190 -23.77 -23.71 1.73
C ASP A 190 -23.12 -22.70 0.78
N HIS A 191 -23.20 -22.95 -0.53
CA HIS A 191 -22.64 -22.10 -1.56
C HIS A 191 -23.28 -20.70 -1.60
N LEU A 192 -24.62 -20.62 -1.54
CA LEU A 192 -25.35 -19.37 -1.49
C LEU A 192 -25.04 -18.59 -0.21
N LEU A 193 -24.95 -19.25 0.95
CA LEU A 193 -24.58 -18.60 2.20
C LEU A 193 -23.16 -18.02 2.15
N VAL A 194 -22.21 -18.75 1.57
CA VAL A 194 -20.83 -18.26 1.37
C VAL A 194 -20.81 -17.03 0.46
N TYR A 195 -21.57 -17.04 -0.65
CA TYR A 195 -21.72 -15.90 -1.54
C TYR A 195 -22.33 -14.68 -0.82
N LEU A 196 -23.45 -14.87 -0.12
CA LEU A 196 -24.16 -13.80 0.58
C LEU A 196 -23.32 -13.18 1.69
N ASN A 197 -22.58 -13.99 2.47
CA ASN A 197 -21.69 -13.47 3.50
C ASN A 197 -20.65 -12.51 2.89
N ARG A 198 -20.02 -12.91 1.78
CA ARG A 198 -19.06 -12.07 1.05
C ARG A 198 -19.72 -10.79 0.53
N ARG A 199 -20.89 -10.92 -0.09
CA ARG A 199 -21.63 -9.79 -0.65
C ARG A 199 -22.09 -8.80 0.42
N ILE A 200 -22.58 -9.30 1.54
CA ILE A 200 -22.97 -8.51 2.72
C ILE A 200 -21.77 -7.72 3.25
N SER A 201 -20.61 -8.38 3.43
CA SER A 201 -19.38 -7.68 3.84
C SER A 201 -18.97 -6.61 2.83
N LYS A 202 -19.14 -6.85 1.52
CA LYS A 202 -18.87 -5.86 0.47
C LYS A 202 -19.78 -4.64 0.59
N LEU A 203 -21.09 -4.85 0.71
CA LEU A 203 -22.06 -3.77 0.83
C LEU A 203 -21.84 -2.95 2.10
N GLN A 204 -21.48 -3.60 3.21
CA GLN A 204 -21.11 -2.92 4.45
C GLN A 204 -19.90 -1.99 4.24
N LYS A 205 -18.82 -2.48 3.61
CA LYS A 205 -17.67 -1.64 3.28
C LYS A 205 -18.03 -0.46 2.38
N ILE A 206 -18.89 -0.66 1.38
CA ILE A 206 -19.38 0.42 0.51
C ILE A 206 -20.17 1.47 1.30
N ILE A 207 -21.06 1.04 2.20
CA ILE A 207 -21.79 1.96 3.07
C ILE A 207 -20.82 2.74 3.95
N ASP A 208 -19.84 2.07 4.56
CA ASP A 208 -18.86 2.72 5.42
C ASP A 208 -18.03 3.76 4.65
N THR A 209 -17.64 3.49 3.40
CA THR A 209 -16.93 4.48 2.58
C THR A 209 -17.82 5.64 2.15
N LEU A 210 -19.07 5.38 1.72
CA LEU A 210 -20.04 6.44 1.38
C LEU A 210 -20.38 7.32 2.60
N VAL A 211 -20.52 6.74 3.78
CA VAL A 211 -20.75 7.50 5.03
C VAL A 211 -19.52 8.34 5.40
N LYS A 212 -18.32 7.77 5.29
CA LYS A 212 -17.06 8.51 5.50
C LYS A 212 -16.96 9.71 4.56
N LEU A 213 -17.49 9.59 3.34
CA LEU A 213 -17.54 10.66 2.35
C LEU A 213 -18.53 11.76 2.69
N THR A 214 -19.78 11.40 3.03
CA THR A 214 -20.83 12.39 3.34
C THR A 214 -20.52 13.16 4.62
N ASN A 215 -19.94 12.48 5.61
CA ASN A 215 -19.67 13.02 6.94
C ASN A 215 -18.26 13.60 7.07
N TYR A 216 -17.49 13.70 5.98
CA TYR A 216 -16.14 14.29 6.00
C TYR A 216 -16.23 15.82 6.17
N ASP A 217 -16.53 16.25 7.39
CA ASP A 217 -16.53 17.65 7.79
C ASP A 217 -15.25 17.92 8.61
N VAL A 218 -14.15 18.21 7.91
CA VAL A 218 -12.91 18.63 8.58
C VAL A 218 -13.11 20.07 9.01
N SER A 219 -13.69 20.25 10.19
CA SER A 219 -13.70 21.51 10.90
C SER A 219 -12.27 22.05 10.97
N GLY A 220 -11.97 23.10 10.20
CA GLY A 220 -10.71 23.84 10.28
C GLY A 220 -9.74 23.72 9.09
N TYR A 221 -9.88 22.74 8.18
CA TYR A 221 -8.90 22.57 7.08
C TYR A 221 -9.54 22.37 5.69
N TYR A 222 -10.11 23.46 5.17
CA TYR A 222 -10.75 23.52 3.83
C TYR A 222 -9.87 23.02 2.67
N ARG A 223 -8.53 23.04 2.82
CA ARG A 223 -7.59 22.56 1.79
C ARG A 223 -7.46 21.05 1.74
N LEU A 224 -7.47 20.36 2.88
CA LEU A 224 -7.57 18.90 2.89
C LEU A 224 -8.92 18.48 2.34
N GLN A 225 -9.99 19.16 2.78
CA GLN A 225 -11.33 18.91 2.28
C GLN A 225 -11.40 19.06 0.75
N ARG A 226 -10.82 20.14 0.19
CA ARG A 226 -10.73 20.33 -1.27
C ARG A 226 -9.91 19.25 -1.96
N ARG A 227 -8.77 18.84 -1.41
CA ARG A 227 -7.92 17.79 -1.99
C ARG A 227 -8.61 16.44 -2.03
N ILE A 228 -9.28 16.08 -0.94
CA ILE A 228 -10.11 14.87 -0.86
C ILE A 228 -11.23 14.94 -1.89
N TYR A 229 -11.98 16.04 -1.98
CA TYR A 229 -13.00 16.19 -3.01
C TYR A 229 -12.42 16.06 -4.44
N THR A 230 -11.23 16.60 -4.71
CA THR A 230 -10.56 16.44 -6.02
C THR A 230 -10.26 14.97 -6.32
N LEU A 231 -9.77 14.19 -5.35
CA LEU A 231 -9.45 12.77 -5.53
C LEU A 231 -10.67 11.91 -5.91
N TRP A 232 -11.87 12.33 -5.51
CA TRP A 232 -13.13 11.63 -5.77
C TRP A 232 -13.86 12.04 -7.07
N GLY A 233 -13.29 12.93 -7.88
CA GLY A 233 -13.95 13.43 -9.11
C GLY A 233 -14.43 14.88 -9.01
N GLY A 234 -13.98 15.60 -7.99
CA GLY A 234 -14.23 17.02 -7.81
C GLY A 234 -15.63 17.34 -7.25
N PRO A 235 -15.94 18.63 -7.05
CA PRO A 235 -17.20 19.10 -6.47
C PRO A 235 -18.44 18.89 -7.36
N LYS A 236 -18.36 18.06 -8.41
CA LYS A 236 -19.42 17.84 -9.40
C LYS A 236 -20.26 16.58 -9.16
N GLN A 237 -19.90 15.72 -8.20
CA GLN A 237 -20.84 14.71 -7.71
C GLN A 237 -21.82 15.39 -6.75
N ASP A 238 -23.09 15.39 -7.12
CA ASP A 238 -24.16 15.90 -6.28
C ASP A 238 -24.16 15.09 -4.98
N LYS A 239 -23.93 15.73 -3.83
CA LYS A 239 -24.06 15.09 -2.49
C LYS A 239 -25.40 14.33 -2.33
N GLN A 240 -26.40 14.70 -3.12
CA GLN A 240 -27.69 14.04 -3.20
C GLN A 240 -27.63 12.66 -3.89
N GLN A 241 -26.82 12.51 -4.95
CA GLN A 241 -26.59 11.22 -5.62
C GLN A 241 -25.86 10.24 -4.70
N ASP A 242 -24.84 10.69 -3.96
CA ASP A 242 -24.12 9.83 -3.02
C ASP A 242 -25.03 9.33 -1.89
N LYS A 243 -25.89 10.21 -1.35
CA LYS A 243 -26.90 9.83 -0.36
C LYS A 243 -27.93 8.86 -0.91
N GLN A 244 -28.36 9.03 -2.16
CA GLN A 244 -29.27 8.09 -2.83
C GLN A 244 -28.60 6.72 -3.04
N ALA A 245 -27.34 6.71 -3.46
CA ALA A 245 -26.56 5.48 -3.60
C ALA A 245 -26.37 4.77 -2.24
N GLU A 246 -26.12 5.53 -1.18
CA GLU A 246 -26.03 5.02 0.20
C GLU A 246 -27.35 4.37 0.65
N GLU A 247 -28.48 5.05 0.44
CA GLU A 247 -29.81 4.54 0.78
C GLU A 247 -30.15 3.27 -0.02
N TYR A 248 -29.91 3.29 -1.33
CA TYR A 248 -30.11 2.12 -2.20
C TYR A 248 -29.25 0.92 -1.76
N THR A 249 -27.98 1.16 -1.41
CA THR A 249 -27.07 0.13 -0.93
C THR A 249 -27.53 -0.45 0.41
N ARG A 250 -28.06 0.40 1.32
CA ARG A 250 -28.66 -0.06 2.59
C ARG A 250 -29.89 -0.94 2.37
N ASN A 251 -30.76 -0.56 1.43
CA ASN A 251 -31.93 -1.36 1.09
C ASN A 251 -31.52 -2.73 0.54
N THR A 252 -30.55 -2.76 -0.37
CA THR A 252 -29.98 -4.00 -0.91
C THR A 252 -29.36 -4.86 0.20
N LEU A 253 -28.59 -4.26 1.12
CA LEU A 253 -28.03 -4.96 2.28
C LEU A 253 -29.12 -5.60 3.14
N ALA A 254 -30.20 -4.88 3.45
CA ALA A 254 -31.30 -5.38 4.27
C ALA A 254 -32.02 -6.56 3.61
N GLU A 255 -32.24 -6.51 2.29
CA GLU A 255 -32.82 -7.63 1.53
C GLU A 255 -31.92 -8.86 1.53
N LEU A 256 -30.62 -8.71 1.29
CA LEU A 256 -29.68 -9.83 1.32
C LEU A 256 -29.53 -10.43 2.73
N GLN A 257 -29.61 -9.60 3.78
CA GLN A 257 -29.65 -10.10 5.16
C GLN A 257 -30.90 -10.94 5.42
N LYS A 258 -32.09 -10.49 4.97
CA LYS A 258 -33.33 -11.30 5.06
C LYS A 258 -33.18 -12.63 4.34
N LEU A 259 -32.62 -12.62 3.14
CA LEU A 259 -32.37 -13.84 2.36
C LEU A 259 -31.38 -14.78 3.05
N LYS A 260 -30.30 -14.25 3.64
CA LYS A 260 -29.38 -15.02 4.47
C LYS A 260 -30.09 -15.69 5.65
N TYR A 261 -30.99 -14.98 6.35
CA TYR A 261 -31.75 -15.57 7.45
C TYR A 261 -32.70 -16.67 6.98
N GLN A 262 -33.34 -16.52 5.81
CA GLN A 262 -34.18 -17.57 5.22
C GLN A 262 -33.35 -18.84 4.94
N LEU A 263 -32.17 -18.71 4.33
CA LEU A 263 -31.28 -19.85 4.06
C LEU A 263 -30.75 -20.50 5.35
N LEU A 264 -30.41 -19.71 6.37
CA LEU A 264 -30.01 -20.25 7.68
C LEU A 264 -31.16 -21.04 8.32
N GLY A 265 -32.41 -20.60 8.16
CA GLY A 265 -33.59 -21.35 8.59
C GLY A 265 -33.69 -22.73 7.90
N MET A 266 -33.35 -22.82 6.61
CA MET A 266 -33.36 -24.08 5.86
C MET A 266 -32.32 -25.09 6.36
N MET A 267 -31.24 -24.66 7.02
CA MET A 267 -30.26 -25.58 7.62
C MET A 267 -30.85 -26.39 8.79
N GLY A 268 -31.97 -25.94 9.38
CA GLY A 268 -32.72 -26.69 10.41
C GLY A 268 -33.60 -27.81 9.86
N SER A 269 -33.72 -27.92 8.53
CA SER A 269 -34.62 -28.85 7.83
C SER A 269 -34.21 -30.32 7.97
N VAL A 270 -35.15 -31.22 7.62
CA VAL A 270 -34.92 -32.68 7.67
C VAL A 270 -33.80 -33.07 6.72
N LEU A 271 -33.82 -32.54 5.49
CA LEU A 271 -32.80 -32.81 4.47
C LEU A 271 -31.38 -32.51 5.01
N TYR A 272 -31.17 -31.31 5.53
CA TYR A 272 -29.84 -30.86 5.94
C TYR A 272 -29.29 -31.64 7.14
N LYS A 273 -30.16 -32.16 8.01
CA LYS A 273 -29.78 -33.02 9.15
C LYS A 273 -29.38 -34.43 8.71
N GLN A 274 -30.00 -34.96 7.66
CA GLN A 274 -29.80 -36.33 7.20
C GLN A 274 -28.65 -36.48 6.19
N VAL A 275 -28.34 -35.44 5.40
CA VAL A 275 -27.24 -35.47 4.43
C VAL A 275 -25.88 -35.25 5.12
N PRO A 276 -24.86 -36.09 4.86
CA PRO A 276 -23.53 -35.91 5.45
C PRO A 276 -22.90 -34.57 5.08
N ARG A 277 -22.38 -33.82 6.07
CA ARG A 277 -21.78 -32.50 5.85
C ARG A 277 -20.53 -32.51 4.94
N LEU A 278 -19.85 -33.65 4.83
CA LEU A 278 -18.64 -33.82 4.03
C LEU A 278 -18.93 -34.31 2.60
N ALA A 279 -20.20 -34.55 2.25
CA ALA A 279 -20.59 -35.07 0.95
C ALA A 279 -20.40 -34.00 -0.14
N ARG A 280 -19.31 -34.10 -0.91
CA ARG A 280 -18.96 -33.12 -1.95
C ARG A 280 -19.75 -33.34 -3.23
N VAL A 281 -20.18 -32.26 -3.87
CA VAL A 281 -20.78 -32.28 -5.21
C VAL A 281 -19.84 -31.53 -6.14
N ALA A 282 -19.62 -32.05 -7.34
CA ALA A 282 -18.82 -31.35 -8.33
C ALA A 282 -19.53 -30.06 -8.77
N ASN A 283 -18.78 -28.99 -9.00
CA ASN A 283 -19.31 -27.71 -9.45
C ASN A 283 -20.14 -27.84 -10.74
N GLN A 284 -19.69 -28.72 -11.66
CA GLN A 284 -20.47 -29.07 -12.84
C GLN A 284 -21.54 -30.11 -12.47
N LEU A 285 -22.80 -29.67 -12.57
CA LEU A 285 -23.95 -30.47 -12.21
C LEU A 285 -24.27 -31.50 -13.30
N THR A 286 -24.44 -32.76 -12.92
CA THR A 286 -24.96 -33.81 -13.79
C THR A 286 -26.48 -33.80 -13.71
N MET A 287 -27.16 -33.46 -14.82
CA MET A 287 -28.63 -33.48 -14.86
C MET A 287 -29.15 -34.92 -14.81
N THR A 288 -29.85 -35.26 -13.73
CA THR A 288 -30.51 -36.55 -13.54
C THR A 288 -32.01 -36.45 -13.85
N ASN A 289 -32.70 -37.60 -13.96
CA ASN A 289 -34.14 -37.64 -14.20
C ASN A 289 -34.95 -36.89 -13.12
N ILE A 290 -34.50 -36.90 -11.86
CA ILE A 290 -35.16 -36.18 -10.77
C ILE A 290 -34.98 -34.68 -10.97
N LEU A 291 -33.76 -34.20 -11.28
CA LEU A 291 -33.50 -32.78 -11.55
C LEU A 291 -34.17 -32.27 -12.83
N LEU A 292 -34.54 -33.15 -13.77
CA LEU A 292 -35.21 -32.75 -15.02
C LEU A 292 -36.74 -32.71 -14.88
N ASN A 293 -37.32 -33.72 -14.23
CA ASN A 293 -38.76 -33.96 -14.27
C ASN A 293 -39.50 -33.48 -13.02
N ASP A 294 -38.86 -33.49 -11.85
CA ASP A 294 -39.50 -32.98 -10.64
C ASP A 294 -39.45 -31.44 -10.63
N PRO A 295 -40.59 -30.74 -10.49
CA PRO A 295 -40.65 -29.29 -10.61
C PRO A 295 -39.84 -28.55 -9.54
N TYR A 296 -39.76 -29.12 -8.32
CA TYR A 296 -39.02 -28.53 -7.22
C TYR A 296 -37.52 -28.73 -7.42
N TYR A 297 -37.07 -29.94 -7.73
CA TYR A 297 -35.66 -30.23 -8.00
C TYR A 297 -35.15 -29.58 -9.29
N ARG A 298 -35.99 -29.42 -10.31
CA ARG A 298 -35.65 -28.65 -11.52
C ARG A 298 -35.29 -27.21 -11.18
N SER A 299 -36.03 -26.58 -10.28
CA SER A 299 -35.73 -25.22 -9.82
C SER A 299 -34.42 -25.14 -9.05
N VAL A 300 -34.10 -26.17 -8.24
CA VAL A 300 -32.79 -26.29 -7.58
C VAL A 300 -31.66 -26.42 -8.61
N GLY A 301 -31.86 -27.20 -9.67
CA GLY A 301 -30.90 -27.33 -10.77
C GLY A 301 -30.64 -26.02 -11.50
N VAL A 302 -31.68 -25.23 -11.78
CA VAL A 302 -31.55 -23.88 -12.37
C VAL A 302 -30.80 -22.93 -11.45
N LEU A 303 -31.16 -22.89 -10.16
CA LEU A 303 -30.46 -22.07 -9.17
C LEU A 303 -28.97 -22.43 -9.07
N TRP A 304 -28.64 -23.72 -9.13
CA TRP A 304 -27.25 -24.16 -9.13
C TRP A 304 -26.50 -23.63 -10.35
N GLN A 305 -27.11 -23.64 -11.53
CA GLN A 305 -26.50 -23.12 -12.76
C GLN A 305 -26.30 -21.60 -12.71
N GLU A 306 -27.26 -20.84 -12.19
CA GLU A 306 -27.11 -19.39 -12.03
C GLU A 306 -26.07 -19.03 -10.97
N TRP A 307 -26.04 -19.76 -9.85
CA TRP A 307 -24.95 -19.65 -8.88
C TRP A 307 -23.61 -19.98 -9.54
N MET A 308 -23.52 -21.05 -10.34
CA MET A 308 -22.28 -21.41 -11.05
C MET A 308 -21.82 -20.33 -12.04
N ARG A 309 -22.75 -19.64 -12.70
CA ARG A 309 -22.44 -18.60 -13.68
C ARG A 309 -21.97 -17.30 -13.00
N HIS A 310 -22.60 -16.90 -11.90
CA HIS A 310 -22.44 -15.56 -11.33
C HIS A 310 -21.86 -15.53 -9.90
N GLY A 311 -22.06 -16.58 -9.10
CA GLY A 311 -21.70 -16.63 -7.69
C GLY A 311 -20.65 -17.68 -7.30
N ALA A 312 -20.25 -18.56 -8.22
CA ALA A 312 -19.23 -19.57 -7.95
C ALA A 312 -17.84 -18.94 -7.94
N GLU A 313 -17.06 -19.35 -6.94
CA GLU A 313 -15.69 -18.93 -6.80
C GLU A 313 -14.85 -19.50 -7.95
N LYS A 314 -14.20 -18.62 -8.71
CA LYS A 314 -13.16 -19.05 -9.64
C LYS A 314 -12.01 -19.57 -8.78
N SER A 315 -11.80 -20.88 -8.81
CA SER A 315 -10.79 -21.59 -8.01
C SER A 315 -9.38 -21.01 -8.17
N LYS A 316 -8.55 -21.19 -7.13
CA LYS A 316 -7.07 -21.13 -7.08
C LYS A 316 -6.42 -20.16 -8.07
N ILE A 317 -5.96 -19.02 -7.55
CA ILE A 317 -5.17 -18.05 -8.31
C ILE A 317 -3.93 -18.75 -8.87
N THR A 318 -3.73 -18.67 -10.19
CA THR A 318 -2.51 -19.18 -10.83
C THR A 318 -1.33 -18.26 -10.52
N GLN A 319 -0.09 -18.75 -10.65
CA GLN A 319 1.10 -17.92 -10.45
C GLN A 319 1.11 -16.69 -11.36
N ALA A 320 0.67 -16.83 -12.61
CA ALA A 320 0.52 -15.71 -13.54
C ALA A 320 -0.47 -14.67 -13.00
N GLN A 321 -1.67 -15.11 -12.57
CA GLN A 321 -2.68 -14.21 -11.99
C GLN A 321 -2.23 -13.52 -10.69
N TYR A 322 -1.34 -14.14 -9.93
CA TYR A 322 -0.70 -13.51 -8.77
C TYR A 322 0.33 -12.45 -9.19
N GLN A 323 1.14 -12.76 -10.20
CA GLN A 323 2.12 -11.81 -10.73
C GLN A 323 1.45 -10.59 -11.37
N ASP A 324 0.36 -10.80 -12.11
CA ASP A 324 -0.47 -9.73 -12.68
C ASP A 324 -1.05 -8.85 -11.56
N LEU A 325 -1.45 -9.45 -10.43
CA LEU A 325 -1.93 -8.71 -9.27
C LEU A 325 -0.81 -7.92 -8.59
N CYS A 326 0.40 -8.47 -8.47
CA CYS A 326 1.57 -7.73 -7.98
C CYS A 326 1.91 -6.53 -8.87
N GLN A 327 1.82 -6.70 -10.20
CA GLN A 327 2.00 -5.60 -11.15
C GLN A 327 0.90 -4.54 -11.02
N GLY A 328 -0.36 -4.95 -10.91
CA GLY A 328 -1.47 -4.03 -10.66
C GLY A 328 -1.32 -3.27 -9.34
N PHE A 329 -0.78 -3.91 -8.31
CA PHE A 329 -0.48 -3.23 -7.04
C PHE A 329 0.70 -2.26 -7.14
N ASN A 330 1.74 -2.58 -7.92
CA ASN A 330 2.82 -1.64 -8.22
C ASN A 330 2.27 -0.39 -8.92
N GLN A 331 1.40 -0.56 -9.92
CA GLN A 331 0.73 0.54 -10.62
C GLN A 331 -0.15 1.37 -9.67
N PHE A 332 -0.94 0.72 -8.82
CA PHE A 332 -1.72 1.42 -7.80
C PHE A 332 -0.84 2.27 -6.87
N CYS A 333 0.29 1.73 -6.40
CA CYS A 333 1.23 2.48 -5.56
C CYS A 333 1.89 3.65 -6.31
N LEU A 334 2.24 3.47 -7.59
CA LEU A 334 2.74 4.56 -8.44
C LEU A 334 1.69 5.66 -8.58
N LEU A 335 0.42 5.30 -8.79
CA LEU A 335 -0.68 6.26 -8.84
C LEU A 335 -0.80 7.07 -7.53
N LEU A 336 -0.68 6.42 -6.38
CA LEU A 336 -0.66 7.12 -5.08
C LEU A 336 0.51 8.11 -4.98
N VAL A 337 1.71 7.72 -5.44
CA VAL A 337 2.90 8.58 -5.44
C VAL A 337 2.73 9.79 -6.37
N VAL A 338 2.23 9.59 -7.59
CA VAL A 338 1.92 10.67 -8.55
C VAL A 338 0.91 11.64 -7.95
N ARG A 339 -0.19 11.13 -7.40
CA ARG A 339 -1.22 11.94 -6.74
C ARG A 339 -0.68 12.71 -5.54
N ALA A 340 0.16 12.06 -4.73
CA ALA A 340 0.78 12.66 -3.56
C ALA A 340 1.75 13.79 -3.95
N PHE A 341 2.56 13.62 -4.99
CA PHE A 341 3.42 14.67 -5.52
C PHE A 341 2.64 15.85 -6.09
N ALA A 342 1.59 15.60 -6.87
CA ALA A 342 0.70 16.65 -7.36
C ALA A 342 0.06 17.44 -6.21
N GLN A 343 -0.34 16.74 -5.14
CA GLN A 343 -0.83 17.37 -3.91
C GLN A 343 0.23 18.23 -3.20
N LEU A 344 1.50 17.86 -3.28
CA LEU A 344 2.63 18.63 -2.74
C LEU A 344 3.14 19.71 -3.71
N ALA A 345 2.42 19.97 -4.81
CA ALA A 345 2.76 20.93 -5.86
C ALA A 345 4.13 20.65 -6.53
N TYR A 346 4.44 19.37 -6.74
CA TYR A 346 5.49 18.95 -7.66
C TYR A 346 4.88 18.73 -9.03
N GLU A 347 5.54 19.28 -10.04
CA GLU A 347 5.17 19.14 -11.44
C GLU A 347 6.39 18.72 -12.24
N PRO A 348 6.22 17.89 -13.28
CA PRO A 348 7.31 17.55 -14.18
C PRO A 348 7.85 18.81 -14.85
N VAL A 349 9.17 18.85 -15.09
CA VAL A 349 9.81 19.89 -15.91
C VAL A 349 9.27 19.79 -17.35
N ASP A 350 9.24 20.90 -18.09
CA ASP A 350 8.65 20.96 -19.44
C ASP A 350 9.13 19.82 -20.36
N ASP A 351 10.43 19.51 -20.35
CA ASP A 351 11.03 18.42 -21.14
C ASP A 351 10.57 17.00 -20.71
N SER A 352 10.00 16.87 -19.51
CA SER A 352 9.50 15.63 -18.90
C SER A 352 7.97 15.53 -18.87
N LEU A 353 7.23 16.50 -19.44
CA LEU A 353 5.77 16.45 -19.48
C LEU A 353 5.25 15.31 -20.38
N GLU A 354 5.91 15.09 -21.51
CA GLU A 354 5.53 14.08 -22.50
C GLU A 354 6.26 12.74 -22.30
N THR A 355 7.17 12.64 -21.31
CA THR A 355 7.88 11.39 -21.05
C THR A 355 6.93 10.35 -20.44
N PRO A 356 6.86 9.14 -21.01
CA PRO A 356 6.00 8.09 -20.47
C PRO A 356 6.50 7.62 -19.10
N LEU A 357 5.58 7.38 -18.17
CA LEU A 357 5.87 6.83 -16.85
C LEU A 357 6.08 5.31 -16.94
N ASP A 358 7.32 4.91 -17.20
CA ASP A 358 7.71 3.50 -17.28
C ASP A 358 9.10 3.22 -16.68
N GLU A 359 9.54 1.97 -16.76
CA GLU A 359 10.80 1.49 -16.20
C GLU A 359 12.05 1.96 -16.97
N THR A 360 11.88 2.71 -18.06
CA THR A 360 12.98 3.14 -18.95
C THR A 360 13.32 4.61 -18.82
N ASN A 361 12.40 5.40 -18.29
CA ASN A 361 12.53 6.85 -18.17
C ASN A 361 12.66 7.27 -16.71
N VAL A 362 13.34 8.41 -16.51
CA VAL A 362 13.44 9.08 -15.22
C VAL A 362 12.65 10.37 -15.32
N LEU A 363 11.67 10.54 -14.44
CA LEU A 363 10.80 11.71 -14.44
C LEU A 363 11.39 12.79 -13.53
N VAL A 364 11.75 13.94 -14.11
CA VAL A 364 12.29 15.08 -13.33
C VAL A 364 11.14 15.96 -12.85
N LEU A 365 10.93 15.99 -11.54
CA LEU A 365 9.89 16.76 -10.88
C LEU A 365 10.49 18.01 -10.24
N LYS A 366 9.86 19.17 -10.42
CA LYS A 366 10.21 20.43 -9.78
C LYS A 366 9.18 20.80 -8.72
N GLY A 367 9.63 21.10 -7.52
CA GLY A 367 8.78 21.51 -6.40
C GLY A 367 9.27 22.74 -5.67
N TRP A 368 8.93 22.85 -4.38
CA TRP A 368 9.25 24.01 -3.55
C TRP A 368 10.73 24.05 -3.13
N HIS A 369 11.36 22.90 -2.82
CA HIS A 369 12.76 22.83 -2.37
C HIS A 369 13.79 22.58 -3.49
N GLY A 370 13.35 22.22 -4.70
CA GLY A 370 14.26 21.91 -5.80
C GLY A 370 13.67 20.93 -6.81
N GLN A 371 14.56 20.23 -7.51
CA GLN A 371 14.26 19.16 -8.45
C GLN A 371 14.53 17.79 -7.83
N ILE A 372 13.67 16.81 -8.14
CA ILE A 372 13.79 15.41 -7.73
C ILE A 372 13.55 14.54 -8.95
N ASP A 373 14.38 13.52 -9.09
CA ASP A 373 14.24 12.50 -10.11
C ASP A 373 13.45 11.31 -9.53
N LEU A 374 12.34 10.96 -10.18
CA LEU A 374 11.53 9.78 -9.88
C LEU A 374 11.90 8.67 -10.89
N GLU A 375 12.51 7.59 -10.39
CA GLU A 375 12.90 6.42 -11.18
C GLU A 375 12.01 5.21 -10.82
N ILE A 376 11.52 4.50 -11.84
CA ILE A 376 10.76 3.26 -11.70
C ILE A 376 11.68 2.09 -12.10
N GLN A 377 11.97 1.20 -11.16
CA GLN A 377 12.80 0.02 -11.47
C GLN A 377 11.97 -1.10 -12.08
N LYS A 378 12.63 -2.02 -12.82
CA LYS A 378 12.01 -3.27 -13.32
C LYS A 378 11.41 -4.18 -12.25
N SER A 379 11.87 -4.01 -11.02
CA SER A 379 11.34 -4.66 -9.84
C SER A 379 10.06 -4.00 -9.33
N GLY A 380 9.56 -2.92 -9.93
CA GLY A 380 8.46 -2.10 -9.44
C GLY A 380 8.79 -1.28 -8.20
N ILE A 381 10.07 -1.14 -7.85
CA ILE A 381 10.54 -0.25 -6.78
C ILE A 381 10.60 1.17 -7.34
N LEU A 382 10.09 2.13 -6.58
CA LEU A 382 10.17 3.56 -6.92
C LEU A 382 11.32 4.19 -6.12
N GLN A 383 12.16 4.99 -6.79
CA GLN A 383 13.25 5.69 -6.14
C GLN A 383 13.13 7.19 -6.36
N LEU A 384 13.33 7.94 -5.27
CA LEU A 384 13.45 9.39 -5.29
C LEU A 384 14.91 9.76 -5.14
N ILE A 385 15.46 10.38 -6.17
CA ILE A 385 16.87 10.74 -6.26
C ILE A 385 16.97 12.26 -6.28
N GLU A 386 17.75 12.82 -5.36
CA GLU A 386 18.08 14.23 -5.34
C GLU A 386 19.53 14.41 -5.81
N ASN A 387 19.76 15.36 -6.72
CA ASN A 387 21.10 15.68 -7.21
C ASN A 387 21.78 16.71 -6.30
N ASP A 388 22.58 16.24 -5.35
CA ASP A 388 23.36 17.09 -4.43
C ASP A 388 24.80 17.24 -4.93
N ASN A 389 25.19 18.44 -5.37
CA ASN A 389 26.54 18.75 -5.87
C ASN A 389 27.04 17.78 -6.97
N ASN A 390 26.20 17.48 -7.97
CA ASN A 390 26.45 16.51 -9.04
C ASN A 390 26.65 15.06 -8.55
N LYS A 391 26.18 14.73 -7.34
CA LYS A 391 26.12 13.36 -6.83
C LYS A 391 24.65 12.97 -6.62
N PRO A 392 24.14 11.93 -7.28
CA PRO A 392 22.79 11.45 -7.03
C PRO A 392 22.72 10.80 -5.65
N VAL A 393 21.79 11.26 -4.82
CA VAL A 393 21.53 10.72 -3.49
C VAL A 393 20.10 10.20 -3.44
N VAL A 394 19.94 8.90 -3.17
CA VAL A 394 18.61 8.29 -3.00
C VAL A 394 18.03 8.76 -1.67
N ARG A 395 16.97 9.56 -1.70
CA ARG A 395 16.28 10.07 -0.50
C ARG A 395 15.25 9.10 0.05
N LEU A 396 14.52 8.44 -0.84
CA LEU A 396 13.46 7.52 -0.47
C LEU A 396 13.36 6.39 -1.49
N ARG A 397 13.23 5.17 -0.99
CA ARG A 397 12.88 3.98 -1.76
C ARG A 397 11.49 3.54 -1.36
N ILE A 398 10.57 3.42 -2.31
CA ILE A 398 9.21 2.94 -2.06
C ILE A 398 9.09 1.54 -2.66
N LEU A 399 8.75 0.55 -1.83
CA LEU A 399 8.52 -0.83 -2.22
C LEU A 399 7.03 -1.16 -2.08
N PRO A 400 6.29 -1.30 -3.19
CA PRO A 400 4.97 -1.90 -3.17
C PRO A 400 5.08 -3.39 -2.85
N LEU A 401 4.51 -3.83 -1.74
CA LEU A 401 4.51 -5.22 -1.30
C LEU A 401 3.08 -5.74 -1.19
N LEU A 402 2.69 -6.64 -2.11
CA LEU A 402 1.40 -7.32 -2.04
C LEU A 402 1.43 -8.41 -0.95
N ALA A 403 1.23 -8.00 0.31
CA ALA A 403 1.13 -8.87 1.46
C ALA A 403 0.12 -8.32 2.48
N SER A 404 -0.81 -9.17 2.92
CA SER A 404 -1.75 -8.86 3.99
C SER A 404 -1.04 -9.03 5.33
N LEU A 405 -0.28 -8.01 5.74
CA LEU A 405 0.51 -8.04 6.97
C LEU A 405 -0.38 -7.93 8.22
N SER A 406 -1.50 -7.22 8.15
CA SER A 406 -2.35 -6.92 9.32
C SER A 406 -3.23 -8.07 9.79
N THR A 407 -3.64 -8.96 8.89
CA THR A 407 -4.55 -10.08 9.20
C THR A 407 -3.83 -11.33 9.74
N GLN A 408 -2.51 -11.28 9.86
CA GLN A 408 -1.68 -12.40 10.28
C GLN A 408 -1.50 -12.47 11.80
N SER A 409 -1.16 -13.65 12.30
CA SER A 409 -0.73 -13.79 13.70
C SER A 409 0.55 -12.98 13.96
N LEU A 410 0.68 -12.43 15.15
CA LEU A 410 1.85 -11.62 15.56
C LEU A 410 3.21 -12.29 15.26
N LYS A 411 3.28 -13.62 15.39
CA LYS A 411 4.50 -14.39 15.06
C LYS A 411 4.88 -14.33 13.58
N LEU A 412 3.89 -14.43 12.70
CA LEU A 412 4.11 -14.36 11.25
C LEU A 412 4.48 -12.93 10.82
N GLN A 413 3.86 -11.93 11.45
CA GLN A 413 4.21 -10.52 11.25
C GLN A 413 5.67 -10.24 11.63
N GLN A 414 6.13 -10.73 12.78
CA GLN A 414 7.52 -10.61 13.21
C GLN A 414 8.49 -11.30 12.26
N GLN A 415 8.16 -12.50 11.76
CA GLN A 415 8.99 -13.21 10.79
C GLN A 415 9.07 -12.49 9.44
N ALA A 416 7.94 -12.00 8.93
CA ALA A 416 7.89 -11.19 7.71
C ALA A 416 8.75 -9.92 7.85
N TYR A 417 8.69 -9.26 9.01
CA TYR A 417 9.52 -8.08 9.29
C TYR A 417 11.02 -8.41 9.32
N LEU A 418 11.42 -9.51 9.97
CA LEU A 418 12.81 -9.96 9.98
C LEU A 418 13.32 -10.32 8.58
N GLU A 419 12.48 -10.92 7.73
CA GLU A 419 12.82 -11.24 6.34
C GLU A 419 13.04 -9.96 5.49
N LEU A 420 12.20 -8.93 5.69
CA LEU A 420 12.35 -7.62 5.06
C LEU A 420 13.63 -6.94 5.52
N ALA A 421 13.86 -6.90 6.83
CA ALA A 421 15.04 -6.31 7.41
C ALA A 421 16.33 -6.98 6.91
N ALA A 422 16.38 -8.31 6.91
CA ALA A 422 17.51 -9.08 6.37
C ALA A 422 17.79 -8.75 4.89
N SER A 423 16.74 -8.51 4.10
CA SER A 423 16.87 -8.14 2.68
C SER A 423 17.42 -6.72 2.47
N LEU A 424 17.35 -5.85 3.49
CA LEU A 424 17.84 -4.47 3.47
C LEU A 424 19.29 -4.32 3.98
N VAL A 425 19.86 -5.33 4.63
CA VAL A 425 21.25 -5.33 5.13
C VAL A 425 22.23 -5.47 3.96
N LYS A 426 22.43 -4.40 3.18
CA LYS A 426 23.65 -4.19 2.39
C LYS A 426 24.58 -3.23 3.14
N PRO A 427 25.91 -3.38 3.02
CA PRO A 427 26.88 -2.53 3.70
C PRO A 427 27.03 -1.20 2.94
N GLU A 428 25.96 -0.42 2.84
CA GLU A 428 26.06 0.99 2.46
C GLU A 428 26.37 1.81 3.73
N ALA A 429 27.27 2.79 3.64
CA ALA A 429 27.70 3.59 4.80
C ALA A 429 26.56 4.42 5.43
N ALA A 430 25.47 4.63 4.68
CA ALA A 430 24.19 5.18 5.15
C ALA A 430 23.08 4.69 4.19
N PRO A 431 22.26 3.68 4.57
CA PRO A 431 21.23 3.17 3.67
C PRO A 431 20.10 4.19 3.50
N PRO A 432 19.51 4.31 2.30
CA PRO A 432 18.40 5.23 2.06
C PRO A 432 17.17 4.78 2.83
N LEU A 433 16.33 5.76 3.18
CA LEU A 433 15.04 5.51 3.79
C LEU A 433 14.19 4.62 2.88
N THR A 434 13.64 3.53 3.42
CA THR A 434 12.77 2.60 2.68
C THR A 434 11.36 2.63 3.26
N LEU A 435 10.38 2.93 2.42
CA LEU A 435 8.96 2.86 2.72
C LEU A 435 8.33 1.66 2.02
N ILE A 436 7.67 0.79 2.78
CA ILE A 436 6.94 -0.35 2.23
C ILE A 436 5.44 -0.01 2.24
N LEU A 437 4.84 0.00 1.05
CA LEU A 437 3.40 0.14 0.90
C LEU A 437 2.79 -1.26 0.81
N TYR A 438 1.80 -1.55 1.65
CA TYR A 438 1.12 -2.84 1.65
C TYR A 438 -0.40 -2.65 1.70
N PRO A 439 -1.18 -3.59 1.14
CA PRO A 439 -2.64 -3.53 1.18
C PRO A 439 -3.16 -3.71 2.62
N GLY A 440 -3.90 -2.72 3.11
CA GLY A 440 -4.41 -2.69 4.49
C GLY A 440 -5.17 -1.41 4.82
N GLU A 441 -5.81 -1.37 6.00
CA GLU A 441 -6.57 -0.22 6.48
C GLU A 441 -5.76 0.54 7.55
N SER A 442 -5.95 1.86 7.65
CA SER A 442 -5.18 2.74 8.55
C SER A 442 -5.35 2.38 10.04
N ASN A 443 -6.46 1.74 10.39
CA ASN A 443 -6.74 1.27 11.75
C ASN A 443 -6.00 -0.03 12.12
N ASP A 444 -5.26 -0.64 11.19
CA ASP A 444 -4.52 -1.87 11.45
C ASP A 444 -3.41 -1.63 12.45
N HIS A 445 -3.53 -2.13 13.68
CA HIS A 445 -2.66 -1.91 14.86
C HIS A 445 -1.13 -2.07 14.68
N LEU A 446 -0.64 -2.55 13.53
CA LEU A 446 0.77 -2.40 13.12
C LEU A 446 1.14 -0.92 12.90
N SER A 447 0.16 -0.08 12.55
CA SER A 447 0.22 1.36 12.34
C SER A 447 0.88 2.13 13.48
N LEU A 448 0.61 1.74 14.73
CA LEU A 448 1.02 2.52 15.90
C LEU A 448 2.52 2.42 16.22
N CYS A 449 3.24 1.40 15.75
CA CYS A 449 4.70 1.29 15.91
C CYS A 449 5.48 1.66 14.64
N LEU A 450 4.80 1.93 13.52
CA LEU A 450 5.41 1.96 12.18
C LEU A 450 5.04 3.19 11.33
N HIS A 451 4.18 4.09 11.83
CA HIS A 451 3.94 5.41 11.22
C HIS A 451 5.08 6.42 11.41
N SER A 452 6.12 6.00 12.12
CA SER A 452 7.35 6.74 12.23
C SER A 452 8.24 6.43 11.01
N LEU A 453 8.45 7.41 10.16
CA LEU A 453 9.76 7.53 9.53
C LEU A 453 10.83 7.61 10.66
N PRO A 454 12.12 7.35 10.38
CA PRO A 454 13.18 7.14 11.38
C PRO A 454 13.07 8.20 12.48
N HIS A 455 12.83 7.77 13.73
CA HIS A 455 12.83 8.54 15.00
C HIS A 455 11.58 8.55 15.89
N GLU A 456 10.39 8.11 15.48
CA GLU A 456 9.23 8.07 16.43
C GLU A 456 8.92 6.68 16.99
N SER A 457 9.69 5.65 16.65
CA SER A 457 9.64 4.35 17.32
C SER A 457 11.01 3.99 17.88
N GLU A 458 11.01 3.35 19.05
CA GLU A 458 12.06 2.42 19.47
C GLU A 458 12.03 1.16 18.56
N GLY A 459 12.02 1.38 17.24
CA GLY A 459 11.99 0.34 16.23
C GLY A 459 13.38 -0.23 16.00
N LEU A 460 13.46 -1.53 15.71
CA LEU A 460 14.71 -2.29 15.52
C LEU A 460 15.55 -1.81 14.31
N PHE A 461 15.00 -1.00 13.39
CA PHE A 461 15.69 -0.46 12.21
C PHE A 461 15.30 0.99 11.95
N GLU A 462 16.26 1.91 12.02
CA GLU A 462 16.00 3.34 11.86
C GLU A 462 15.43 3.66 10.47
N ASN A 463 15.91 3.03 9.39
CA ASN A 463 15.61 3.45 7.99
C ASN A 463 14.44 2.72 7.30
N LEU A 464 13.53 2.06 8.03
CA LEU A 464 12.41 1.29 7.45
C LEU A 464 11.05 1.78 7.97
N GLY A 465 10.16 2.16 7.07
CA GLY A 465 8.75 2.47 7.35
C GLY A 465 7.79 1.50 6.67
N LEU A 466 6.64 1.23 7.31
CA LEU A 466 5.56 0.40 6.79
C LEU A 466 4.27 1.22 6.77
N MET A 467 3.55 1.19 5.65
CA MET A 467 2.35 1.98 5.47
C MET A 467 1.23 1.17 4.79
N PRO A 468 0.08 1.01 5.45
CA PRO A 468 -1.10 0.42 4.82
C PRO A 468 -1.64 1.39 3.77
N VAL A 469 -2.03 0.87 2.62
CA VAL A 469 -2.71 1.62 1.56
C VAL A 469 -3.87 0.79 1.03
N SER A 470 -5.01 1.43 0.78
CA SER A 470 -6.17 0.75 0.22
C SER A 470 -6.93 1.64 -0.76
N PRO A 471 -7.43 1.10 -1.89
CA PRO A 471 -8.35 1.80 -2.78
C PRO A 471 -9.65 2.27 -2.11
N TRP A 472 -9.97 1.74 -0.93
CA TRP A 472 -11.16 2.08 -0.15
C TRP A 472 -10.92 3.18 0.88
N GLU A 473 -9.66 3.61 1.06
CA GLU A 473 -9.30 4.63 2.05
C GLU A 473 -8.83 5.93 1.40
N ILE A 474 -9.54 7.00 1.74
CA ILE A 474 -9.20 8.37 1.35
C ILE A 474 -7.82 8.76 1.90
N ALA A 475 -7.47 8.24 3.07
CA ALA A 475 -6.23 8.54 3.76
C ALA A 475 -4.97 8.05 3.02
N SER A 476 -5.06 7.07 2.12
CA SER A 476 -3.87 6.47 1.50
C SER A 476 -3.03 7.47 0.71
N VAL A 477 -3.65 8.40 -0.03
CA VAL A 477 -2.91 9.47 -0.73
C VAL A 477 -2.27 10.44 0.27
N GLU A 478 -3.00 10.80 1.33
CA GLU A 478 -2.52 11.73 2.36
C GLU A 478 -1.34 11.14 3.15
N GLN A 479 -1.39 9.84 3.48
CA GLN A 479 -0.31 9.13 4.16
C GLN A 479 0.95 9.07 3.28
N VAL A 480 0.80 8.74 2.00
CA VAL A 480 1.92 8.76 1.05
C VAL A 480 2.48 10.19 0.91
N ALA A 481 1.61 11.20 0.77
CA ALA A 481 2.02 12.60 0.71
C ALA A 481 2.75 13.07 1.98
N TYR A 482 2.33 12.59 3.15
CA TYR A 482 3.04 12.84 4.39
C TYR A 482 4.43 12.20 4.39
N ALA A 483 4.55 10.92 4.01
CA ALA A 483 5.84 10.24 3.95
C ALA A 483 6.80 10.91 2.96
N LEU A 484 6.29 11.29 1.78
CA LEU A 484 7.05 12.09 0.80
C LEU A 484 7.50 13.42 1.40
N ARG A 485 6.58 14.15 2.05
CA ARG A 485 6.91 15.42 2.68
C ARG A 485 8.01 15.25 3.72
N ARG A 486 7.93 14.26 4.61
CA ARG A 486 8.94 14.02 5.63
C ARG A 486 10.29 13.61 5.01
N ALA A 487 10.30 12.70 4.04
CA ALA A 487 11.53 12.26 3.37
C ALA A 487 12.26 13.39 2.63
N LEU A 488 11.54 14.39 2.12
CA LEU A 488 12.12 15.49 1.33
C LEU A 488 12.36 16.75 2.16
N MET A 489 11.40 17.10 3.01
CA MET A 489 11.37 18.36 3.74
C MET A 489 12.16 18.31 5.04
N ALA A 490 12.11 17.21 5.79
CA ALA A 490 12.81 17.11 7.08
C ALA A 490 14.34 17.24 6.91
N PRO A 491 15.01 16.52 5.98
CA PRO A 491 16.44 16.69 5.76
C PRO A 491 16.81 18.11 5.32
N PHE A 492 15.99 18.71 4.45
CA PHE A 492 16.19 20.08 3.99
C PHE A 492 16.16 21.09 5.15
N LEU A 493 15.18 20.99 6.06
CA LEU A 493 15.05 21.87 7.21
C LEU A 493 16.13 21.62 8.27
N LEU A 494 16.50 20.36 8.51
CA LEU A 494 17.57 19.97 9.44
C LEU A 494 18.97 20.42 8.98
N HIS A 495 19.14 20.65 7.68
CA HIS A 495 20.36 21.22 7.11
C HIS A 495 20.60 22.68 7.54
N TYR A 496 19.55 23.39 7.97
CA TYR A 496 19.71 24.73 8.52
C TYR A 496 20.57 24.70 9.81
N PRO A 497 21.53 25.63 9.97
CA PRO A 497 21.93 26.67 9.04
C PRO A 497 22.99 26.16 8.03
N PRO A 498 22.95 26.60 6.76
CA PRO A 498 23.93 26.20 5.75
C PRO A 498 25.35 26.59 6.17
N LYS A 499 26.28 25.63 6.03
CA LYS A 499 27.66 25.73 6.50
C LYS A 499 28.59 26.17 5.38
N ILE A 500 29.51 27.07 5.69
CA ILE A 500 30.54 27.63 4.81
C ILE A 500 31.90 27.43 5.45
N GLU A 501 32.89 27.02 4.67
CA GLU A 501 34.27 26.80 5.12
C GLU A 501 35.14 28.03 4.86
N LEU A 502 35.77 28.57 5.91
CA LEU A 502 36.71 29.68 5.83
C LEU A 502 38.05 29.25 6.41
N ASN A 503 39.00 28.94 5.51
CA ASN A 503 40.24 28.26 5.87
C ASN A 503 41.37 29.18 6.38
N LYS A 504 41.32 30.49 6.13
CA LYS A 504 42.27 31.48 6.67
C LYS A 504 41.49 32.59 7.39
N LEU A 505 41.95 32.91 8.60
CA LEU A 505 41.33 33.82 9.58
C LEU A 505 40.89 35.13 8.92
N LEU A 506 39.65 35.54 9.19
CA LEU A 506 39.30 36.95 9.20
C LEU A 506 40.32 37.65 10.12
N GLU A 507 41.04 38.65 9.63
CA GLU A 507 41.88 39.50 10.48
C GLU A 507 41.02 40.00 11.66
N ALA A 508 41.59 40.07 12.87
CA ALA A 508 40.89 40.38 14.11
C ALA A 508 40.07 41.69 14.07
N ASP A 509 40.34 42.57 13.10
CA ASP A 509 39.71 43.87 12.91
C ASP A 509 38.56 43.88 11.88
N ALA A 510 38.23 42.75 11.26
CA ALA A 510 37.11 42.68 10.34
C ALA A 510 35.79 42.55 11.11
N ALA A 511 34.94 43.59 11.09
CA ALA A 511 33.56 43.51 11.56
C ALA A 511 32.84 42.34 10.85
N ILE A 512 32.62 41.25 11.59
CA ILE A 512 31.90 40.08 11.12
C ILE A 512 30.43 40.50 10.93
N PRO A 513 29.84 40.27 9.75
CA PRO A 513 28.44 40.60 9.53
C PRO A 513 27.52 39.79 10.46
N ASN A 514 26.42 40.40 10.90
CA ASN A 514 25.43 39.78 11.79
C ASN A 514 24.75 38.52 11.20
N TRP A 515 24.80 38.32 9.88
CA TRP A 515 24.29 37.15 9.19
C TRP A 515 25.22 35.93 9.20
N LEU A 516 26.47 36.09 9.68
CA LEU A 516 27.48 35.05 9.71
C LEU A 516 27.88 34.73 11.15
N LYS A 517 27.76 33.46 11.55
CA LYS A 517 28.11 32.99 12.90
C LYS A 517 29.09 31.82 12.82
N LYS A 518 30.08 31.74 13.71
CA LYS A 518 30.94 30.55 13.82
C LYS A 518 30.10 29.34 14.27
N ALA A 519 30.31 28.19 13.64
CA ALA A 519 29.61 26.95 14.00
C ALA A 519 30.01 26.45 15.40
N ASP A 520 31.27 26.66 15.77
CA ASP A 520 31.86 26.30 17.06
C ASP A 520 33.04 27.26 17.31
N PRO A 521 33.35 27.71 18.55
CA PRO A 521 34.38 28.73 18.80
C PRO A 521 35.76 28.34 18.27
N GLN A 522 36.05 27.03 18.18
CA GLN A 522 37.33 26.49 17.70
C GLN A 522 37.29 26.00 16.24
N SER A 523 36.12 25.90 15.59
CA SER A 523 36.05 25.39 14.23
C SER A 523 36.30 26.47 13.16
N LYS A 524 36.80 26.03 12.01
CA LYS A 524 36.94 26.85 10.79
C LYS A 524 35.62 26.98 10.00
N LYS A 525 34.52 26.45 10.52
CA LYS A 525 33.22 26.41 9.86
C LYS A 525 32.35 27.56 10.34
N TRP A 526 31.72 28.24 9.39
CA TRP A 526 30.80 29.34 9.61
C TRP A 526 29.42 28.94 9.11
N CYS A 527 28.40 29.56 9.67
CA CYS A 527 27.01 29.32 9.33
C CYS A 527 26.38 30.63 8.89
N VAL A 528 25.64 30.59 7.78
CA VAL A 528 24.77 31.71 7.38
C VAL A 528 23.44 31.52 8.11
N ILE A 529 23.12 32.42 9.02
CA ILE A 529 22.00 32.28 9.96
C ILE A 529 20.75 33.08 9.57
N GLN A 530 20.83 33.91 8.54
CA GLN A 530 19.67 34.64 8.05
C GLN A 530 19.79 34.85 6.54
N PRO A 531 18.66 35.03 5.82
CA PRO A 531 18.69 35.39 4.40
C PRO A 531 19.37 36.75 4.22
N VAL A 532 20.23 36.86 3.21
CA VAL A 532 20.98 38.08 2.88
C VAL A 532 20.90 38.32 1.38
N ALA A 533 20.68 39.57 1.00
CA ALA A 533 20.68 39.97 -0.40
C ALA A 533 22.11 40.21 -0.92
N ASP A 534 22.30 40.04 -2.23
CA ASP A 534 23.62 40.21 -2.88
C ASP A 534 24.25 41.59 -2.62
N TYR A 535 23.43 42.65 -2.52
CA TYR A 535 23.92 44.00 -2.29
C TYR A 535 24.55 44.19 -0.89
N GLU A 536 24.26 43.33 0.09
CA GLU A 536 24.86 43.39 1.44
C GLU A 536 26.14 42.55 1.51
N VAL A 537 26.19 41.43 0.78
CA VAL A 537 27.34 40.52 0.77
C VAL A 537 28.48 41.06 -0.07
N MET A 538 28.18 41.60 -1.26
CA MET A 538 29.20 41.97 -2.25
C MET A 538 30.15 43.08 -1.77
N PRO A 539 29.70 44.17 -1.10
CA PRO A 539 30.61 45.19 -0.58
C PRO A 539 31.57 44.64 0.49
N TRP A 540 31.08 43.76 1.36
CA TRP A 540 31.90 43.11 2.39
C TRP A 540 32.94 42.19 1.74
N LEU A 541 32.53 41.35 0.78
CA LEU A 541 33.44 40.47 0.03
C LEU A 541 34.53 41.27 -0.71
N GLN A 542 34.16 42.37 -1.37
CA GLN A 542 35.10 43.25 -2.08
C GLN A 542 36.13 43.86 -1.13
N LYS A 543 35.72 44.31 0.05
CA LYS A 543 36.62 44.85 1.09
C LYS A 543 37.62 43.81 1.59
N GLN A 544 37.22 42.55 1.71
CA GLN A 544 38.12 41.48 2.12
C GLN A 544 39.10 41.05 1.00
N ARG A 545 38.66 41.15 -0.26
CA ARG A 545 39.47 40.79 -1.44
C ARG A 545 40.47 41.88 -1.87
N SER A 546 40.19 43.15 -1.58
CA SER A 546 40.99 44.27 -2.10
C SER A 546 42.46 44.23 -1.64
N LYS A 547 42.73 43.90 -0.38
CA LYS A 547 44.09 43.79 0.17
C LYS A 547 44.92 42.71 -0.54
N PRO A 548 44.50 41.42 -0.58
CA PRO A 548 45.27 40.37 -1.27
C PRO A 548 45.37 40.61 -2.78
N GLU A 549 44.35 41.18 -3.43
CA GLU A 549 44.40 41.51 -4.86
C GLU A 549 45.46 42.59 -5.19
N GLN A 550 45.60 43.61 -4.35
CA GLN A 550 46.64 44.62 -4.47
C GLN A 550 48.04 44.02 -4.24
N GLU A 551 48.19 43.17 -3.23
CA GLU A 551 49.47 42.56 -2.89
C GLU A 551 49.94 41.55 -3.94
N ILE A 552 49.02 40.76 -4.52
CA ILE A 552 49.32 39.88 -5.66
C ILE A 552 49.83 40.67 -6.86
N LYS A 553 49.21 41.83 -7.18
CA LYS A 553 49.65 42.69 -8.29
C LYS A 553 51.06 43.21 -8.05
N ARG A 554 51.35 43.67 -6.83
CA ARG A 554 52.68 44.14 -6.42
C ARG A 554 53.72 43.03 -6.47
N LEU A 555 53.47 41.89 -5.83
CA LEU A 555 54.38 40.73 -5.80
C LEU A 555 54.66 40.20 -7.19
N LYS A 556 53.68 40.21 -8.11
CA LYS A 556 53.89 39.81 -9.51
C LYS A 556 54.89 40.72 -10.23
N GLN A 557 54.85 42.03 -9.98
CA GLN A 557 55.83 42.97 -10.53
C GLN A 557 57.22 42.76 -9.93
N GLU A 558 57.31 42.57 -8.60
CA GLU A 558 58.58 42.33 -7.91
C GLU A 558 59.23 40.98 -8.30
N ILE A 559 58.43 39.92 -8.50
CA ILE A 559 58.89 38.63 -9.00
C ILE A 559 59.49 38.77 -10.40
N ASN A 560 58.83 39.50 -11.31
CA ASN A 560 59.33 39.73 -12.66
C ASN A 560 60.63 40.54 -12.66
N GLN A 561 60.72 41.60 -11.86
CA GLN A 561 61.94 42.41 -11.74
C GLN A 561 63.14 41.64 -11.15
N GLU A 562 62.90 40.73 -10.21
CA GLU A 562 63.94 39.86 -9.64
C GLU A 562 64.29 38.68 -10.57
N TYR A 563 63.33 38.20 -11.37
CA TYR A 563 63.57 37.17 -12.39
C TYR A 563 64.59 37.62 -13.43
N ASP A 564 64.49 38.88 -13.87
CA ASP A 564 65.42 39.51 -14.81
C ASP A 564 66.84 39.68 -14.23
N LYS A 565 66.98 39.70 -12.90
CA LYS A 565 68.26 39.90 -12.20
C LYS A 565 68.96 38.59 -11.81
N ASN A 566 68.26 37.63 -11.20
CA ASN A 566 68.83 36.34 -10.80
C ASN A 566 67.76 35.27 -10.48
N ARG A 567 67.69 34.23 -11.33
CA ARG A 567 66.63 33.20 -11.31
C ARG A 567 66.57 32.33 -10.04
N ASN A 568 67.67 32.18 -9.30
CA ASN A 568 67.77 31.29 -8.13
C ASN A 568 68.04 32.01 -6.80
N SER A 569 67.72 33.30 -6.70
CA SER A 569 67.95 34.04 -5.45
C SER A 569 67.02 33.58 -4.33
N LYS A 570 67.52 33.58 -3.07
CA LYS A 570 66.70 33.30 -1.87
C LYS A 570 65.48 34.24 -1.80
N LYS A 571 65.64 35.48 -2.28
CA LYS A 571 64.59 36.50 -2.35
C LYS A 571 63.51 36.14 -3.37
N HIS A 572 63.88 35.67 -4.56
CA HIS A 572 62.91 35.21 -5.58
C HIS A 572 62.04 34.05 -5.07
N ASN A 573 62.66 33.06 -4.38
CA ASN A 573 61.92 31.95 -3.78
C ASN A 573 60.97 32.39 -2.66
N TYR A 574 61.38 33.37 -1.83
CA TYR A 574 60.52 33.96 -0.79
C TYR A 574 59.32 34.72 -1.39
N LEU A 575 59.55 35.54 -2.42
CA LEU A 575 58.49 36.27 -3.13
C LEU A 575 57.50 35.32 -3.79
N LYS A 576 57.98 34.22 -4.39
CA LYS A 576 57.12 33.20 -4.98
C LYS A 576 56.24 32.50 -3.93
N LYS A 577 56.79 32.21 -2.74
CA LYS A 577 56.05 31.61 -1.62
C LYS A 577 54.96 32.56 -1.09
N THR A 578 55.29 33.83 -0.86
CA THR A 578 54.31 34.84 -0.40
C THR A 578 53.24 35.13 -1.44
N TYR A 579 53.59 35.18 -2.73
CA TYR A 579 52.62 35.24 -3.82
C TYR A 579 51.65 34.05 -3.77
N GLN A 580 52.16 32.84 -3.55
CA GLN A 580 51.35 31.63 -3.44
C GLN A 580 50.41 31.69 -2.22
N ASP A 581 50.88 32.18 -1.07
CA ASP A 581 50.06 32.34 0.14
C ASP A 581 48.88 33.32 -0.06
N HIS A 582 49.10 34.45 -0.74
CA HIS A 582 48.05 35.41 -1.08
C HIS A 582 47.11 34.89 -2.17
N TRP A 583 47.64 34.17 -3.16
CA TRP A 583 46.85 33.51 -4.20
C TRP A 583 45.90 32.47 -3.62
N GLU A 584 46.37 31.63 -2.69
CA GLU A 584 45.53 30.68 -1.96
C GLU A 584 44.44 31.38 -1.14
N THR A 585 44.74 32.55 -0.59
CA THR A 585 43.77 33.36 0.14
C THR A 585 42.67 33.89 -0.79
N LEU A 586 43.03 34.35 -1.98
CA LEU A 586 42.06 34.80 -2.99
C LEU A 586 41.20 33.62 -3.49
N LYS A 587 41.81 32.46 -3.73
CA LYS A 587 41.09 31.23 -4.09
C LYS A 587 40.11 30.78 -3.00
N ALA A 588 40.45 30.95 -1.72
CA ALA A 588 39.54 30.69 -0.61
C ALA A 588 38.33 31.65 -0.63
N TRP A 589 38.53 32.93 -0.98
CA TRP A 589 37.43 33.88 -1.13
C TRP A 589 36.54 33.61 -2.35
N ASP A 590 37.10 33.09 -3.45
CA ASP A 590 36.29 32.63 -4.59
C ASP A 590 35.45 31.39 -4.21
N SER A 591 36.02 30.46 -3.45
CA SER A 591 35.27 29.32 -2.89
C SER A 591 34.18 29.76 -1.92
N PHE A 592 34.46 30.74 -1.05
CA PHE A 592 33.46 31.36 -0.18
C PHE A 592 32.32 31.98 -0.98
N LYS A 593 32.62 32.72 -2.06
CA LYS A 593 31.60 33.32 -2.93
C LYS A 593 30.69 32.25 -3.56
N GLN A 594 31.24 31.11 -3.95
CA GLN A 594 30.44 29.99 -4.47
C GLN A 594 29.55 29.37 -3.37
N GLN A 595 30.09 29.11 -2.19
CA GLN A 595 29.34 28.58 -1.05
C GLN A 595 28.27 29.55 -0.54
N GLN A 596 28.53 30.86 -0.59
CA GLN A 596 27.55 31.89 -0.24
C GLN A 596 26.40 31.94 -1.26
N LYS A 597 26.68 31.80 -2.56
CA LYS A 597 25.61 31.65 -3.56
C LYS A 597 24.76 30.41 -3.33
N GLN A 598 25.38 29.29 -2.97
CA GLN A 598 24.65 28.06 -2.60
C GLN A 598 23.77 28.28 -1.36
N ALA A 599 24.29 28.96 -0.32
CA ALA A 599 23.51 29.31 0.87
C ALA A 599 22.34 30.25 0.52
N GLN A 600 22.53 31.22 -0.36
CA GLN A 600 21.46 32.12 -0.82
C GLN A 600 20.38 31.36 -1.60
N SER A 601 20.76 30.43 -2.48
CA SER A 601 19.83 29.52 -3.16
C SER A 601 19.04 28.67 -2.15
N TYR A 602 19.71 28.15 -1.11
CA TYR A 602 19.04 27.44 -0.02
C TYR A 602 18.00 28.31 0.69
N PHE A 603 18.33 29.56 1.01
CA PHE A 603 17.37 30.50 1.62
C PHE A 603 16.22 30.88 0.68
N GLN A 604 16.44 30.99 -0.63
CA GLN A 604 15.35 31.20 -1.59
C GLN A 604 14.32 30.07 -1.52
N HIS A 605 14.78 28.82 -1.43
CA HIS A 605 13.91 27.66 -1.22
C HIS A 605 13.29 27.64 0.19
N LEU A 606 14.04 28.02 1.24
CA LEU A 606 13.56 28.07 2.63
C LEU A 606 12.43 29.08 2.84
N LEU A 607 12.43 30.19 2.08
CA LEU A 607 11.42 31.25 2.14
C LEU A 607 10.19 30.96 1.27
N LYS A 608 10.28 29.96 0.37
CA LYS A 608 9.15 29.50 -0.42
C LYS A 608 8.22 28.66 0.43
N CYS A 609 6.92 28.95 0.37
CA CYS A 609 5.97 28.23 1.20
C CYS A 609 5.83 26.76 0.74
N PRO A 610 6.04 25.76 1.61
CA PRO A 610 5.95 24.34 1.25
C PRO A 610 4.52 23.83 1.00
N VAL A 611 3.50 24.67 1.24
CA VAL A 611 2.07 24.30 1.10
C VAL A 611 1.42 24.92 -0.13
N CYS A 612 1.78 26.16 -0.48
CA CYS A 612 1.20 26.87 -1.63
C CYS A 612 2.22 27.36 -2.65
N SER A 613 3.50 27.06 -2.44
CA SER A 613 4.60 27.43 -3.35
C SER A 613 4.76 28.94 -3.60
N VAL A 614 4.10 29.80 -2.82
CA VAL A 614 4.26 31.26 -2.89
C VAL A 614 5.63 31.66 -2.33
N ASP A 615 6.36 32.46 -3.10
CA ASP A 615 7.65 33.03 -2.70
C ASP A 615 7.44 34.17 -1.69
N ASN A 616 7.99 34.04 -0.48
CA ASN A 616 7.99 35.12 0.52
C ASN A 616 9.29 35.94 0.50
N ILE A 617 10.06 35.86 -0.60
CA ILE A 617 11.40 36.46 -0.75
C ILE A 617 11.39 37.97 -0.48
N ASN A 618 10.32 38.68 -0.88
CA ASN A 618 10.20 40.13 -0.72
C ASN A 618 9.61 40.56 0.63
N ASN A 619 9.29 39.62 1.52
CA ASN A 619 8.63 39.91 2.78
C ASN A 619 9.57 39.57 3.95
N SER A 620 10.50 40.48 4.26
CA SER A 620 11.50 40.31 5.33
C SER A 620 10.92 40.00 6.71
N GLY A 621 9.62 40.23 6.93
CA GLY A 621 8.89 39.81 8.13
C GLY A 621 8.50 38.33 8.18
N SER A 622 8.73 37.55 7.12
CA SER A 622 8.33 36.14 7.08
C SER A 622 9.33 35.19 7.73
N PHE A 623 10.60 35.56 7.91
CA PHE A 623 11.64 34.73 8.55
C PHE A 623 12.01 35.28 9.92
N THR A 624 12.06 34.40 10.92
CA THR A 624 12.41 34.75 12.29
C THR A 624 13.50 33.81 12.80
N LEU A 625 14.67 34.37 13.07
CA LEU A 625 15.76 33.65 13.71
C LEU A 625 15.40 33.34 15.17
N ARG A 626 15.70 32.11 15.60
CA ARG A 626 15.50 31.64 16.98
C ARG A 626 16.80 31.10 17.57
N ASP A 627 16.80 30.83 18.87
CA ASP A 627 17.97 30.38 19.60
C ASP A 627 18.50 29.02 19.10
N LYS A 628 19.78 28.74 19.38
CA LYS A 628 20.46 27.46 19.06
C LYS A 628 20.30 27.03 17.58
N ASN A 629 20.42 27.99 16.65
CA ASN A 629 20.37 27.75 15.21
C ASN A 629 19.04 27.15 14.74
N THR A 630 17.94 27.70 15.24
CA THR A 630 16.58 27.37 14.81
C THR A 630 15.93 28.57 14.11
N PHE A 631 14.80 28.35 13.44
CA PHE A 631 14.08 29.42 12.73
C PHE A 631 12.58 29.14 12.67
N SER A 632 11.79 30.17 12.38
CA SER A 632 10.40 30.00 11.96
C SER A 632 10.04 30.91 10.80
N CYS A 633 9.18 30.40 9.93
CA CYS A 633 8.63 31.09 8.78
C CYS A 633 7.11 31.04 8.79
N LYS A 634 6.45 32.12 8.33
CA LYS A 634 4.99 32.15 8.17
C LYS A 634 4.60 32.67 6.79
N CYS A 635 3.75 31.93 6.09
CA CYS A 635 3.27 32.34 4.76
C CYS A 635 2.28 33.50 4.88
N SER A 636 2.42 34.51 4.04
CA SER A 636 1.49 35.64 3.94
C SER A 636 0.13 35.25 3.33
N THR A 637 0.10 34.28 2.41
CA THR A 637 -1.08 33.90 1.63
C THR A 637 -1.90 32.81 2.32
N CYS A 638 -1.26 31.71 2.72
CA CYS A 638 -1.93 30.56 3.30
C CYS A 638 -1.80 30.43 4.82
N LYS A 639 -1.14 31.40 5.45
CA LYS A 639 -0.84 31.48 6.89
C LYS A 639 -0.20 30.25 7.55
N SER A 640 0.24 29.28 6.75
CA SER A 640 1.00 28.12 7.23
C SER A 640 2.33 28.56 7.80
N GLU A 641 2.73 27.95 8.91
CA GLU A 641 4.01 28.16 9.58
C GLU A 641 4.91 26.94 9.34
N TRP A 642 6.18 27.14 9.00
CA TRP A 642 7.18 26.07 9.00
C TRP A 642 8.41 26.53 9.78
N ALA A 643 8.99 25.64 10.57
CA ALA A 643 10.03 25.98 11.51
C ALA A 643 10.97 24.82 11.76
N LEU A 644 12.14 25.14 12.30
CA LEU A 644 12.97 24.19 13.04
C LEU A 644 12.82 24.57 14.52
N ARG A 645 12.50 23.62 15.40
CA ARG A 645 12.32 23.86 16.85
C ARG A 645 13.16 22.89 17.66
N LEU A 646 13.21 23.13 18.98
CA LEU A 646 13.85 22.23 19.94
C LEU A 646 12.77 21.49 20.72
N ASP A 647 12.98 20.20 20.93
CA ASP A 647 12.15 19.40 21.84
C ASP A 647 12.51 19.66 23.32
N GLU A 648 11.88 18.93 24.22
CA GLU A 648 12.14 19.02 25.66
C GLU A 648 13.57 18.60 26.05
N GLN A 649 14.21 17.78 25.23
CA GLN A 649 15.58 17.27 25.42
C GLN A 649 16.64 18.20 24.79
N GLY A 650 16.21 19.18 23.98
CA GLY A 650 17.07 20.12 23.27
C GLY A 650 17.50 19.68 21.88
N GLU A 651 16.90 18.62 21.33
CA GLU A 651 17.13 18.12 19.97
C GLU A 651 16.30 18.89 18.95
N ARG A 652 16.84 19.03 17.73
CA ARG A 652 16.21 19.82 16.67
C ARG A 652 15.21 18.96 15.89
N TYR A 653 13.96 19.43 15.79
CA TYR A 653 12.93 18.79 14.96
C TYR A 653 12.27 19.80 13.99
N PRO A 654 11.96 19.38 12.75
CA PRO A 654 11.23 20.20 11.81
C PRO A 654 9.72 20.23 12.09
N LEU A 655 9.11 21.36 11.80
CA LEU A 655 7.69 21.62 12.08
C LEU A 655 7.04 22.24 10.84
N LEU A 656 5.84 21.77 10.51
CA LEU A 656 4.95 22.41 9.53
C LEU A 656 3.53 22.44 10.10
N LEU A 657 2.97 23.64 10.25
CA LEU A 657 1.62 23.88 10.76
C LEU A 657 0.77 24.59 9.69
N PRO A 658 -0.27 23.95 9.15
CA PRO A 658 -1.24 24.64 8.31
C PRO A 658 -2.09 25.66 9.09
N GLU A 659 -2.71 26.62 8.38
CA GLU A 659 -3.62 27.60 9.00
C GLU A 659 -4.86 26.90 9.59
N GLY A 660 -5.22 27.25 10.84
CA GLY A 660 -6.48 26.84 11.46
C GLY A 660 -6.38 25.86 12.63
N LEU A 661 -5.20 25.28 12.90
CA LEU A 661 -5.01 24.33 14.00
C LEU A 661 -4.67 25.04 15.32
N SER A 662 -5.54 24.90 16.32
CA SER A 662 -5.29 25.39 17.68
C SER A 662 -4.25 24.53 18.41
N SER A 663 -3.67 25.04 19.50
CA SER A 663 -2.65 24.30 20.27
C SER A 663 -3.13 23.03 20.95
N THR A 664 -4.45 22.89 21.14
CA THR A 664 -5.09 21.76 21.82
C THR A 664 -5.54 20.65 20.86
N GLU A 665 -5.73 20.95 19.57
CA GLU A 665 -6.03 19.94 18.54
C GLU A 665 -4.79 19.14 18.11
N LYS A 666 -3.59 19.60 18.51
CA LYS A 666 -2.25 19.10 18.16
C LYS A 666 -1.94 17.65 18.54
N GLU A 667 -2.63 17.07 19.54
CA GLU A 667 -2.39 15.69 19.98
C GLU A 667 -3.28 14.68 19.25
N ASN A 668 -4.50 15.08 18.87
CA ASN A 668 -5.43 14.23 18.13
C ASN A 668 -5.14 14.19 16.62
N THR A 669 -4.66 15.29 16.01
CA THR A 669 -4.28 15.28 14.58
C THR A 669 -3.01 14.49 14.28
N ARG A 670 -2.06 14.44 15.23
CA ARG A 670 -0.86 13.57 15.17
C ARG A 670 -1.22 12.10 14.94
N GLN A 671 -2.20 11.59 15.67
CA GLN A 671 -2.57 10.17 15.62
C GLN A 671 -3.41 9.80 14.40
N GLN A 672 -4.06 10.78 13.77
CA GLN A 672 -5.15 10.48 12.85
C GLN A 672 -4.81 10.76 11.37
N TRP A 673 -3.88 11.69 11.07
CA TRP A 673 -3.62 12.11 9.68
C TRP A 673 -2.16 12.44 9.34
N GLY A 674 -1.22 12.22 10.26
CA GLY A 674 0.20 12.50 10.00
C GLY A 674 0.49 13.96 9.66
N MET A 675 -0.38 14.91 9.99
CA MET A 675 -0.03 16.32 9.90
C MET A 675 0.37 16.77 11.29
N ASP A 676 1.52 17.44 11.40
CA ASP A 676 1.89 18.44 12.42
C ASP A 676 3.30 18.29 13.03
N ILE A 677 4.06 17.21 12.74
CA ILE A 677 5.52 17.12 12.96
C ILE A 677 6.17 16.42 11.77
N LEU A 678 7.31 16.92 11.30
CA LEU A 678 8.08 16.32 10.21
C LEU A 678 9.27 15.53 10.74
#